data_AF-A0A1J5WZ72-F1
#
_entry.id   AF-A0A1J5WZ72-F1
#
_cell.length_a   1.000
_cell.length_b   1.000
_cell.length_c   1.000
_cell.angle_alpha   90.00
_cell.angle_beta   90.00
_cell.angle_gamma   90.00
#
_symmetry.space_group_name_H-M   'P 1'
#
loop_
_entity.id
_entity.type
_entity.pdbx_description
1 polymer ?
#
loop_
_entity_poly.entity_id
_entity_poly.type
_entity_poly.pdbx_seq_one_letter_code
_entity_poly.pdbx_strand_id
1 'polypeptide(L)'
;MKPETKTILKHKRMFFVFTHQSLFLIPEGEHEQIRQSKDGYVCLKKKYFPKITSRDTEQVICIACHGEAAPEDFVFPLCREIHFVVCEKCMKYIHERKDERKAFCPYCKEEQGGKEFQEEILDAVLFLIPHQTLPRLEIRPDTEVETIKRLPRGETVFLSNVCVSDAFFFKLLSKTTVEITNRISLFRHVNSLDCCAGEFGARTGKQTKVFIGGGYTREEMKQLYSNIKKIPKNSIQFNSKGIHAVENGICVLLKLLDDAAGYIPDLLLESPKRECIEEILREESNSIWIGKVGRLDLRGYAVEILPKLRIHEENVMEELRLKAYKAEYITEMLKMESNSIWIGKVGRLDLRGYAVEILPKLGIHEENVMEELGLKAYKAEYITEMLKMESNSIWVGKVKKLKLERNAVEILPKLGIHEENVMEELVLDADKAEYITEILKTEANSVWAGKVKRLELTENAVEILPKLRIHEENVMEKLELCAYDPINITEMLKMESNSIWIGKVKNLRLDGYPIEILPKLWFHEENVMEELDLDASMAEEITEMLETEAKSIWAGRVKRLKLEYCAIGILPKLKIHGESMVEDLVLDAYSPEHIAEILKMESNSIWVGKMKKLKLERNAVEILPKLGIHGENVMEELVLDADKAEYITEILKTETNSVWAGKVKRLKLTENAVNILTKLRIHEENVMEKLELCAYKSEDIAEVLKEENNSIWVGRVGKVKIVGYAVGILPKLRIHGENVMEELYLHAYFHWHIYEILEEKDKSVWIGRVRKISLEGYYAEEIKNKLDFTEITQDERLAVVE
;
A
#
# COMPACT_ATOMS: atom_id res chain seq x y z
N MET A 1 -14.13 14.76 -3.30
CA MET A 1 -13.99 16.20 -3.62
C MET A 1 -14.97 16.50 -4.75
N LYS A 2 -16.09 17.21 -4.48
CA LYS A 2 -17.02 17.60 -5.54
C LYS A 2 -16.33 18.69 -6.39
N PRO A 3 -16.04 18.47 -7.68
CA PRO A 3 -15.62 19.56 -8.53
C PRO A 3 -16.87 20.38 -8.83
N GLU A 4 -17.02 21.50 -8.14
CA GLU A 4 -17.94 22.54 -8.59
C GLU A 4 -17.55 22.91 -10.03
N THR A 5 -18.47 22.70 -10.97
CA THR A 5 -18.34 23.22 -12.34
C THR A 5 -18.16 24.73 -12.24
N LYS A 6 -16.90 25.19 -12.28
CA LYS A 6 -16.57 26.61 -12.19
C LYS A 6 -17.23 27.36 -13.33
N THR A 7 -17.86 28.47 -12.99
CA THR A 7 -18.46 29.41 -13.95
C THR A 7 -17.40 30.24 -14.67
N ILE A 8 -16.17 30.28 -14.14
CA ILE A 8 -15.08 31.13 -14.62
C ILE A 8 -13.86 30.26 -14.96
N LEU A 9 -13.34 30.41 -16.18
CA LEU A 9 -12.15 29.72 -16.69
C LEU A 9 -11.16 30.72 -17.27
N LYS A 10 -9.88 30.65 -16.87
CA LYS A 10 -8.83 31.60 -17.29
C LYS A 10 -8.18 31.15 -18.60
N HIS A 11 -7.87 32.10 -19.48
CA HIS A 11 -6.97 31.93 -20.61
C HIS A 11 -6.09 33.17 -20.73
N LYS A 12 -4.78 33.04 -20.50
CA LYS A 12 -3.81 34.14 -20.55
C LYS A 12 -4.29 35.30 -19.66
N ARG A 13 -4.52 36.49 -20.23
CA ARG A 13 -4.99 37.70 -19.55
C ARG A 13 -6.49 37.94 -19.74
N MET A 14 -7.28 36.88 -19.93
CA MET A 14 -8.73 36.97 -20.03
C MET A 14 -9.42 35.79 -19.32
N PHE A 15 -10.70 35.98 -19.03
CA PHE A 15 -11.56 35.01 -18.37
C PHE A 15 -12.79 34.72 -19.23
N PHE A 16 -13.10 33.44 -19.39
CA PHE A 16 -14.36 32.94 -19.91
C PHE A 16 -15.34 32.77 -18.75
N VAL A 17 -16.40 33.57 -18.73
CA VAL A 17 -17.44 33.52 -17.72
C VAL A 17 -18.72 32.99 -18.34
N PHE A 18 -19.12 31.79 -17.92
CA PHE A 18 -20.34 31.13 -18.38
C PHE A 18 -21.48 31.47 -17.43
N THR A 19 -22.54 32.07 -17.97
CA THR A 19 -23.76 32.40 -17.24
C THR A 19 -24.91 31.47 -17.67
N HIS A 20 -26.11 31.74 -17.17
CA HIS A 20 -27.31 31.01 -17.58
C HIS A 20 -27.62 31.21 -19.09
N GLN A 21 -27.44 32.42 -19.63
CA GLN A 21 -27.85 32.77 -21.00
C GLN A 21 -26.72 33.17 -21.96
N SER A 22 -25.49 33.37 -21.49
CA SER A 22 -24.40 33.87 -22.33
C SER A 22 -23.02 33.36 -21.91
N LEU A 23 -22.07 33.46 -22.82
CA LEU A 23 -20.63 33.36 -22.54
C LEU A 23 -20.02 34.75 -22.64
N PHE A 24 -19.36 35.22 -21.57
CA PHE A 24 -18.63 36.47 -21.56
C PHE A 24 -17.12 36.23 -21.61
N LEU A 25 -16.42 37.01 -22.42
CA LEU A 25 -14.97 37.09 -22.47
C LEU A 25 -14.57 38.40 -21.79
N ILE A 26 -13.91 38.31 -20.64
CA ILE A 26 -13.60 39.45 -19.79
C ILE A 26 -12.07 39.60 -19.71
N PRO A 27 -11.49 40.75 -20.11
CA PRO A 27 -10.07 41.03 -19.87
C PRO A 27 -9.73 41.00 -18.37
N GLU A 28 -8.50 40.62 -18.01
CA GLU A 28 -8.08 40.45 -16.61
C GLU A 28 -8.30 41.71 -15.75
N GLY A 29 -8.04 42.90 -16.31
CA GLY A 29 -8.27 44.18 -15.61
C GLY A 29 -9.75 44.52 -15.36
N GLU A 30 -10.67 44.03 -16.19
CA GLU A 30 -12.12 44.19 -15.99
C GLU A 30 -12.68 43.09 -15.07
N HIS A 31 -12.09 41.90 -15.09
CA HIS A 31 -12.49 40.81 -14.20
C HIS A 31 -12.25 41.16 -12.72
N GLU A 32 -11.22 41.94 -12.39
CA GLU A 32 -10.99 42.41 -11.00
C GLU A 32 -12.15 43.22 -10.41
N GLN A 33 -13.05 43.75 -11.27
CA GLN A 33 -14.22 44.52 -10.87
C GLN A 33 -15.40 43.64 -10.43
N ILE A 34 -15.31 42.31 -10.66
CA ILE A 34 -16.31 41.30 -10.31
C ILE A 34 -15.65 40.26 -9.40
N ARG A 35 -16.28 39.91 -8.29
CA ARG A 35 -15.77 38.84 -7.41
C ARG A 35 -16.89 37.87 -7.05
N GLN A 36 -16.51 36.61 -6.86
CA GLN A 36 -17.37 35.60 -6.24
C GLN A 36 -16.82 35.28 -4.86
N SER A 37 -17.68 35.25 -3.84
CA SER A 37 -17.28 34.85 -2.49
C SER A 37 -17.00 33.34 -2.41
N LYS A 38 -16.40 32.88 -1.31
CA LYS A 38 -16.20 31.44 -1.04
C LYS A 38 -17.50 30.65 -1.03
N ASP A 39 -18.62 31.32 -0.74
CA ASP A 39 -19.97 30.75 -0.66
C ASP A 39 -20.77 30.95 -1.98
N GLY A 40 -20.11 31.39 -3.05
CA GLY A 40 -20.67 31.49 -4.40
C GLY A 40 -21.46 32.76 -4.71
N TYR A 41 -21.51 33.74 -3.80
CA TYR A 41 -22.22 35.00 -4.05
C TYR A 41 -21.43 35.94 -4.96
N VAL A 42 -22.11 36.48 -5.96
CA VAL A 42 -21.55 37.44 -6.91
C VAL A 42 -21.57 38.86 -6.32
N CYS A 43 -20.46 39.59 -6.41
CA CYS A 43 -20.41 41.02 -6.15
C CYS A 43 -19.73 41.81 -7.28
N LEU A 44 -20.18 43.04 -7.43
CA LEU A 44 -19.73 44.01 -8.44
C LEU A 44 -19.43 45.34 -7.76
N LYS A 45 -18.48 46.11 -8.29
CA LYS A 45 -18.28 47.49 -7.83
C LYS A 45 -19.50 48.38 -8.12
N LYS A 46 -19.88 49.22 -7.16
CA LYS A 46 -21.08 50.07 -7.24
C LYS A 46 -21.13 50.96 -8.50
N LYS A 47 -19.98 51.42 -9.01
CA LYS A 47 -19.91 52.33 -10.17
C LYS A 47 -20.60 51.82 -11.45
N TYR A 48 -20.79 50.50 -11.58
CA TYR A 48 -21.43 49.88 -12.75
C TYR A 48 -22.95 49.79 -12.63
N PHE A 49 -23.53 50.11 -11.47
CA PHE A 49 -24.98 50.13 -11.33
C PHE A 49 -25.55 51.43 -11.91
N PRO A 50 -26.55 51.37 -12.80
CA PRO A 50 -27.11 52.57 -13.41
C PRO A 50 -27.73 53.47 -12.33
N LYS A 51 -27.54 54.79 -12.48
CA LYS A 51 -28.40 55.77 -11.82
C LYS A 51 -29.78 55.66 -12.47
N ILE A 52 -30.63 54.79 -11.93
CA ILE A 52 -32.00 54.59 -12.44
C ILE A 52 -32.72 55.94 -12.37
N THR A 53 -33.20 56.43 -13.51
CA THR A 53 -33.86 57.75 -13.66
C THR A 53 -35.37 57.69 -13.55
N SER A 54 -35.93 56.70 -12.86
CA SER A 54 -37.36 56.67 -12.59
C SER A 54 -37.70 56.11 -11.20
N ARG A 55 -38.26 57.00 -10.37
CA ARG A 55 -38.90 56.84 -9.05
C ARG A 55 -37.98 56.88 -7.82
N ASP A 56 -38.00 58.05 -7.16
CA ASP A 56 -37.92 58.40 -5.73
C ASP A 56 -37.39 57.40 -4.67
N THR A 57 -36.39 56.58 -5.00
CA THR A 57 -35.42 56.09 -4.02
C THR A 57 -34.03 56.15 -4.62
N GLU A 58 -33.30 57.13 -4.10
CA GLU A 58 -31.91 57.47 -4.35
C GLU A 58 -30.98 56.27 -4.06
N GLN A 59 -30.00 56.07 -4.95
CA GLN A 59 -28.74 55.38 -4.70
C GLN A 59 -28.83 53.89 -4.30
N VAL A 60 -27.93 53.07 -4.84
CA VAL A 60 -27.79 51.67 -4.43
C VAL A 60 -27.28 51.63 -2.98
N ILE A 61 -28.19 51.57 -2.00
CA ILE A 61 -27.92 51.50 -0.56
C ILE A 61 -27.95 50.06 -0.06
N CYS A 62 -27.14 49.76 0.94
CA CYS A 62 -27.16 48.44 1.58
C CYS A 62 -28.47 48.24 2.34
N ILE A 63 -29.23 47.18 2.07
CA ILE A 63 -30.49 46.91 2.77
C ILE A 63 -30.30 46.66 4.28
N ALA A 64 -29.12 46.20 4.69
CA ALA A 64 -28.87 45.80 6.08
C ALA A 64 -28.42 46.96 6.98
N CYS A 65 -27.61 47.88 6.48
CA CYS A 65 -27.12 49.03 7.26
C CYS A 65 -27.64 50.38 6.79
N HIS A 66 -28.41 50.40 5.70
CA HIS A 66 -28.86 51.62 5.00
C HIS A 66 -27.72 52.57 4.61
N GLY A 67 -26.46 52.11 4.66
CA GLY A 67 -25.29 52.88 4.29
C GLY A 67 -25.10 52.93 2.78
N GLU A 68 -24.66 54.09 2.29
CA GLU A 68 -24.28 54.27 0.90
C GLU A 68 -22.87 53.70 0.68
N ALA A 69 -22.73 52.74 -0.23
CA ALA A 69 -21.43 52.23 -0.65
C ALA A 69 -20.73 53.25 -1.57
N ALA A 70 -19.40 53.39 -1.47
CA ALA A 70 -18.64 54.22 -2.39
C ALA A 70 -18.64 53.61 -3.81
N PRO A 71 -18.38 54.40 -4.88
CA PRO A 71 -18.36 53.88 -6.25
C PRO A 71 -17.41 52.68 -6.47
N GLU A 72 -16.30 52.64 -5.72
CA GLU A 72 -15.31 51.56 -5.79
C GLU A 72 -15.57 50.39 -4.81
N ASP A 73 -16.59 50.50 -3.96
CA ASP A 73 -16.96 49.44 -3.01
C ASP A 73 -17.71 48.29 -3.71
N PHE A 74 -17.48 47.07 -3.25
CA PHE A 74 -18.21 45.89 -3.71
C PHE A 74 -19.57 45.77 -3.02
N VAL A 75 -20.59 45.52 -3.82
CA VAL A 75 -21.95 45.27 -3.37
C VAL A 75 -22.48 43.95 -3.94
N PHE A 76 -23.31 43.26 -3.15
CA PHE A 76 -23.87 41.93 -3.43
C PHE A 76 -25.36 42.07 -3.79
N PRO A 77 -25.75 41.88 -5.07
CA PRO A 77 -27.15 41.90 -5.48
C PRO A 77 -27.99 40.79 -4.82
N LEU A 78 -29.25 41.10 -4.49
CA LEU A 78 -30.17 40.15 -3.86
C LEU A 78 -31.21 39.53 -4.82
N CYS A 79 -31.32 40.00 -6.06
CA CYS A 79 -32.21 39.46 -7.08
C CYS A 79 -31.74 39.84 -8.49
N ARG A 80 -32.32 39.21 -9.52
CA ARG A 80 -31.97 39.42 -10.94
C ARG A 80 -32.20 40.86 -11.43
N GLU A 81 -33.27 41.49 -10.94
CA GLU A 81 -33.60 42.90 -11.21
C GLU A 81 -32.80 43.88 -10.33
N ILE A 82 -32.00 43.36 -9.39
CA ILE A 82 -31.09 44.12 -8.53
C ILE A 82 -31.83 45.24 -7.75
N HIS A 83 -33.03 44.92 -7.23
CA HIS A 83 -33.81 45.86 -6.41
C HIS A 83 -33.07 46.31 -5.14
N PHE A 84 -32.25 45.43 -4.57
CA PHE A 84 -31.45 45.71 -3.37
C PHE A 84 -30.10 45.04 -3.44
N VAL A 85 -29.13 45.63 -2.72
CA VAL A 85 -27.80 45.07 -2.52
C VAL A 85 -27.43 45.00 -1.04
N VAL A 86 -26.40 44.22 -0.73
CA VAL A 86 -25.74 44.18 0.58
C VAL A 86 -24.29 44.65 0.42
N CYS A 87 -23.79 45.53 1.29
CA CYS A 87 -22.39 45.92 1.26
C CYS A 87 -21.49 44.82 1.84
N GLU A 88 -20.21 44.80 1.47
CA GLU A 88 -19.27 43.77 1.90
C GLU A 88 -19.21 43.56 3.42
N LYS A 89 -19.24 44.64 4.22
CA LYS A 89 -19.22 44.58 5.68
C LYS A 89 -20.45 43.84 6.24
N CYS A 90 -21.63 44.16 5.73
CA CYS A 90 -22.87 43.50 6.13
C CYS A 90 -22.91 42.06 5.64
N MET A 91 -22.36 41.77 4.45
CA MET A 91 -22.33 40.41 3.94
C MET A 91 -21.43 39.50 4.80
N LYS A 92 -20.25 39.96 5.22
CA LYS A 92 -19.38 39.23 6.17
C LYS A 92 -20.11 38.96 7.49
N TYR A 93 -20.76 39.97 8.05
CA TYR A 93 -21.53 39.82 9.28
C TYR A 93 -22.71 38.83 9.15
N ILE A 94 -23.36 38.75 7.99
CA ILE A 94 -24.42 37.77 7.72
C ILE A 94 -23.85 36.34 7.65
N HIS A 95 -22.67 36.16 7.05
CA HIS A 95 -22.01 34.84 6.94
C HIS A 95 -21.45 34.32 8.27
N GLU A 96 -21.04 35.19 9.19
CA GLU A 96 -20.48 34.82 10.49
C GLU A 96 -21.54 34.41 11.53
N ARG A 97 -22.83 34.57 11.23
CA ARG A 97 -23.94 34.19 12.12
C ARG A 97 -24.24 32.69 12.07
N LYS A 98 -24.46 32.08 13.24
CA LYS A 98 -24.80 30.64 13.38
C LYS A 98 -26.25 30.29 12.99
N ASP A 99 -27.11 31.28 12.78
CA ASP A 99 -28.56 31.11 12.76
C ASP A 99 -29.16 31.00 11.33
N GLU A 100 -28.34 30.77 10.29
CA GLU A 100 -28.72 30.56 8.87
C GLU A 100 -29.67 31.59 8.22
N ARG A 101 -29.86 32.77 8.82
CA ARG A 101 -30.74 33.82 8.24
C ARG A 101 -30.12 34.38 6.96
N LYS A 102 -30.66 33.98 5.80
CA LYS A 102 -30.29 34.52 4.49
C LYS A 102 -30.90 35.90 4.26
N ALA A 103 -30.16 36.79 3.61
CA ALA A 103 -30.74 38.03 3.08
C ALA A 103 -31.75 37.67 1.97
N PHE A 104 -32.84 38.42 1.83
CA PHE A 104 -33.78 38.23 0.73
C PHE A 104 -34.18 39.57 0.15
N CYS A 105 -34.50 39.60 -1.14
CA CYS A 105 -35.10 40.76 -1.76
C CYS A 105 -36.58 40.85 -1.35
N PRO A 106 -37.02 41.91 -0.63
CA PRO A 106 -38.41 42.07 -0.21
C PRO A 106 -39.41 42.15 -1.37
N TYR A 107 -38.96 42.57 -2.55
CA TYR A 107 -39.81 42.72 -3.75
C TYR A 107 -40.04 41.41 -4.48
N CYS A 108 -38.98 40.63 -4.72
CA CYS A 108 -39.11 39.41 -5.50
C CYS A 108 -39.53 38.20 -4.66
N LYS A 109 -39.29 38.23 -3.34
CA LYS A 109 -39.45 37.06 -2.44
C LYS A 109 -38.77 35.78 -2.98
N GLU A 110 -37.76 35.93 -3.83
CA GLU A 110 -37.00 34.81 -4.42
C GLU A 110 -36.21 34.10 -3.31
N GLU A 111 -36.36 32.77 -3.22
CA GLU A 111 -35.56 31.95 -2.30
C GLU A 111 -34.08 32.04 -2.68
N GLN A 112 -33.26 32.59 -1.79
CA GLN A 112 -31.83 32.70 -2.01
C GLN A 112 -31.10 31.41 -1.67
N GLY A 113 -30.15 31.06 -2.54
CA GLY A 113 -29.21 29.97 -2.31
C GLY A 113 -29.49 28.80 -3.22
N GLY A 114 -28.81 28.82 -4.35
CA GLY A 114 -28.82 27.79 -5.38
C GLY A 114 -27.85 28.23 -6.47
N LYS A 115 -27.16 27.28 -7.10
CA LYS A 115 -26.14 27.58 -8.11
C LYS A 115 -26.74 28.31 -9.32
N GLU A 116 -27.91 27.90 -9.77
CA GLU A 116 -28.61 28.49 -10.92
C GLU A 116 -28.98 29.96 -10.65
N PHE A 117 -29.50 30.26 -9.46
CA PHE A 117 -29.83 31.62 -9.06
C PHE A 117 -28.61 32.55 -9.04
N GLN A 118 -27.46 32.05 -8.56
CA GLN A 118 -26.21 32.82 -8.61
C GLN A 118 -25.68 32.98 -10.06
N GLU A 119 -25.87 31.99 -10.93
CA GLU A 119 -25.53 32.12 -12.37
C GLU A 119 -26.42 33.15 -13.08
N GLU A 120 -27.68 33.32 -12.69
CA GLU A 120 -28.59 34.33 -13.23
C GLU A 120 -28.28 35.74 -12.70
N ILE A 121 -27.95 35.87 -11.40
CA ILE A 121 -27.45 37.14 -10.85
C ILE A 121 -26.15 37.53 -11.55
N LEU A 122 -25.24 36.58 -11.79
CA LEU A 122 -24.01 36.83 -12.53
C LEU A 122 -24.30 37.36 -13.94
N ASP A 123 -25.29 36.78 -14.63
CA ASP A 123 -25.73 37.25 -15.93
C ASP A 123 -26.21 38.71 -15.86
N ALA A 124 -27.15 39.01 -14.95
CA ALA A 124 -27.67 40.35 -14.75
C ALA A 124 -26.57 41.38 -14.43
N VAL A 125 -25.61 41.01 -13.57
CA VAL A 125 -24.44 41.82 -13.22
C VAL A 125 -23.57 42.11 -14.44
N LEU A 126 -23.27 41.09 -15.26
CA LEU A 126 -22.45 41.24 -16.46
C LEU A 126 -23.14 42.07 -17.55
N PHE A 127 -24.46 42.03 -17.62
CA PHE A 127 -25.24 42.87 -18.52
C PHE A 127 -25.15 44.37 -18.20
N LEU A 128 -24.89 44.74 -16.95
CA LEU A 128 -24.71 46.15 -16.57
C LEU A 128 -23.39 46.74 -17.05
N ILE A 129 -22.38 45.89 -17.28
CA ILE A 129 -21.07 46.36 -17.73
C ILE A 129 -21.12 46.56 -19.25
N PRO A 130 -20.58 47.68 -19.79
CA PRO A 130 -20.48 47.89 -21.23
C PRO A 130 -19.78 46.70 -21.91
N HIS A 131 -20.46 46.08 -22.87
CA HIS A 131 -19.97 44.91 -23.58
C HIS A 131 -20.32 44.96 -25.06
N GLN A 132 -19.49 44.32 -25.88
CA GLN A 132 -19.74 44.13 -27.31
C GLN A 132 -20.33 42.74 -27.55
N THR A 133 -21.48 42.66 -28.23
CA THR A 133 -22.08 41.37 -28.60
C THR A 133 -21.40 40.83 -29.87
N LEU A 134 -20.93 39.58 -29.81
CA LEU A 134 -20.33 38.86 -30.93
C LEU A 134 -21.35 37.89 -31.55
N PRO A 135 -21.46 37.84 -32.89
CA PRO A 135 -22.28 36.85 -33.58
C PRO A 135 -21.55 35.49 -33.74
N ARG A 136 -20.22 35.48 -33.61
CA ARG A 136 -19.39 34.26 -33.69
C ARG A 136 -18.10 34.46 -32.93
N LEU A 137 -17.55 33.37 -32.40
CA LEU A 137 -16.27 33.36 -31.69
C LEU A 137 -15.37 32.26 -32.23
N GLU A 138 -14.18 32.61 -32.70
CA GLU A 138 -13.13 31.63 -33.01
C GLU A 138 -12.14 31.61 -31.85
N ILE A 139 -11.92 30.44 -31.25
CA ILE A 139 -10.98 30.27 -30.14
C ILE A 139 -9.65 29.82 -30.70
N ARG A 140 -8.65 30.68 -30.53
CA ARG A 140 -7.25 30.43 -30.86
C ARG A 140 -6.39 30.58 -29.60
N PRO A 141 -5.20 29.99 -29.55
CA PRO A 141 -4.32 30.14 -28.39
C PRO A 141 -3.83 31.57 -28.15
N ASP A 142 -3.92 32.44 -29.15
CA ASP A 142 -3.62 33.88 -29.12
C ASP A 142 -4.87 34.75 -29.00
N THR A 143 -6.05 34.18 -28.72
CA THR A 143 -7.26 34.96 -28.48
C THR A 143 -7.08 35.86 -27.25
N GLU A 144 -7.18 37.17 -27.48
CA GLU A 144 -7.22 38.20 -26.44
C GLU A 144 -8.36 39.18 -26.74
N VAL A 145 -8.90 39.80 -25.69
CA VAL A 145 -9.92 40.82 -25.79
C VAL A 145 -9.50 42.04 -24.98
N GLU A 146 -9.66 43.23 -25.54
CA GLU A 146 -9.37 44.50 -24.86
C GLU A 146 -10.57 45.02 -24.05
N THR A 147 -11.79 44.65 -24.47
CA THR A 147 -13.06 45.02 -23.82
C THR A 147 -13.93 43.79 -23.61
N ILE A 148 -14.93 43.88 -22.73
CA ILE A 148 -15.82 42.76 -22.46
C ILE A 148 -16.61 42.39 -23.73
N LYS A 149 -16.54 41.12 -24.13
CA LYS A 149 -17.31 40.59 -25.25
C LYS A 149 -18.33 39.57 -24.77
N ARG A 150 -19.54 39.62 -25.33
CA ARG A 150 -20.64 38.72 -25.01
C ARG A 150 -20.96 37.85 -26.22
N LEU A 151 -21.06 36.56 -26.01
CA LEU A 151 -21.58 35.59 -26.96
C LEU A 151 -22.92 35.05 -26.42
N PRO A 152 -24.06 35.43 -27.01
CA PRO A 152 -25.37 34.91 -26.61
C PRO A 152 -25.45 33.39 -26.75
N ARG A 153 -26.30 32.75 -25.94
CA ARG A 153 -26.59 31.32 -26.05
C ARG A 153 -27.09 30.97 -27.46
N GLY A 154 -26.57 29.87 -28.00
CA GLY A 154 -26.91 29.38 -29.34
C GLY A 154 -26.01 29.91 -30.45
N GLU A 155 -25.26 31.00 -30.23
CA GLU A 155 -24.26 31.48 -31.18
C GLU A 155 -23.07 30.51 -31.28
N THR A 156 -22.36 30.61 -32.40
CA THR A 156 -21.37 29.60 -32.82
C THR A 156 -19.96 29.91 -32.34
N VAL A 157 -19.33 28.90 -31.73
CA VAL A 157 -17.93 28.87 -31.33
C VAL A 157 -17.16 27.92 -32.24
N PHE A 158 -16.12 28.42 -32.90
CA PHE A 158 -15.24 27.64 -33.77
C PHE A 158 -14.00 27.17 -33.01
N LEU A 159 -13.73 25.87 -33.07
CA LEU A 159 -12.49 25.26 -32.57
C LEU A 159 -11.72 24.65 -33.74
N SER A 160 -10.44 25.01 -33.87
CA SER A 160 -9.58 24.53 -34.95
C SER A 160 -8.12 24.43 -34.49
N ASN A 161 -7.51 23.25 -34.59
CA ASN A 161 -6.10 23.00 -34.25
C ASN A 161 -5.69 23.54 -32.86
N VAL A 162 -6.59 23.43 -31.90
CA VAL A 162 -6.42 23.98 -30.54
C VAL A 162 -6.45 22.87 -29.49
N CYS A 163 -5.63 23.04 -28.45
CA CYS A 163 -5.65 22.18 -27.28
C CYS A 163 -6.45 22.88 -26.17
N VAL A 164 -7.57 22.30 -25.74
CA VAL A 164 -8.48 22.90 -24.76
C VAL A 164 -8.66 22.01 -23.54
N SER A 165 -8.93 22.62 -22.39
CA SER A 165 -9.18 21.87 -21.17
C SER A 165 -10.54 21.17 -21.23
N ASP A 166 -10.65 20.01 -20.58
CA ASP A 166 -11.89 19.24 -20.47
C ASP A 166 -13.06 20.10 -19.93
N ALA A 167 -12.85 20.79 -18.81
CA ALA A 167 -13.83 21.66 -18.18
C ALA A 167 -14.33 22.76 -19.15
N PHE A 168 -13.42 23.32 -19.95
CA PHE A 168 -13.76 24.36 -20.91
C PHE A 168 -14.54 23.79 -22.09
N PHE A 169 -14.06 22.70 -22.67
CA PHE A 169 -14.69 22.05 -23.80
C PHE A 169 -16.12 21.61 -23.50
N PHE A 170 -16.34 20.88 -22.40
CA PHE A 170 -17.68 20.40 -22.05
C PHE A 170 -18.63 21.53 -21.66
N LYS A 171 -18.13 22.65 -21.09
CA LYS A 171 -18.96 23.82 -20.80
C LYS A 171 -19.33 24.58 -22.08
N LEU A 172 -18.43 24.67 -23.07
CA LEU A 172 -18.76 25.19 -24.40
C LEU A 172 -19.85 24.34 -25.07
N LEU A 173 -19.68 23.01 -25.05
CA LEU A 173 -20.67 22.10 -25.65
C LEU A 173 -22.04 22.18 -24.98
N SER A 174 -22.14 22.52 -23.69
CA SER A 174 -23.42 22.60 -22.99
C SER A 174 -24.11 23.98 -23.07
N LYS A 175 -23.36 25.05 -23.37
CA LYS A 175 -23.88 26.44 -23.35
C LYS A 175 -23.90 27.13 -24.72
N THR A 176 -23.12 26.67 -25.69
CA THR A 176 -22.94 27.33 -27.00
C THR A 176 -23.17 26.36 -28.15
N THR A 177 -23.26 26.84 -29.39
CA THR A 177 -23.14 25.97 -30.57
C THR A 177 -21.66 25.81 -30.89
N VAL A 178 -21.14 24.59 -30.99
CA VAL A 178 -19.70 24.36 -31.23
C VAL A 178 -19.50 23.73 -32.61
N GLU A 179 -18.64 24.34 -33.41
CA GLU A 179 -18.19 23.81 -34.71
C GLU A 179 -16.70 23.51 -34.69
N ILE A 180 -16.35 22.25 -34.93
CA ILE A 180 -14.96 21.79 -35.00
C ILE A 180 -14.59 21.67 -36.49
N THR A 181 -13.65 22.50 -36.95
CA THR A 181 -13.27 22.55 -38.38
C THR A 181 -12.05 21.70 -38.72
N ASN A 182 -11.17 21.45 -37.73
CA ASN A 182 -9.99 20.58 -37.87
C ASN A 182 -9.92 19.62 -36.66
N ARG A 183 -8.71 19.29 -36.16
CA ARG A 183 -8.55 18.49 -34.95
C ARG A 183 -8.40 19.35 -33.72
N ILE A 184 -8.88 18.88 -32.58
CA ILE A 184 -8.65 19.46 -31.26
C ILE A 184 -8.10 18.40 -30.32
N SER A 185 -7.39 18.84 -29.28
CA SER A 185 -6.94 17.94 -28.21
C SER A 185 -7.47 18.37 -26.86
N LEU A 186 -7.92 17.41 -26.05
CA LEU A 186 -8.42 17.64 -24.70
C LEU A 186 -7.36 17.30 -23.65
N PHE A 187 -7.20 18.17 -22.66
CA PHE A 187 -6.36 17.91 -21.48
C PHE A 187 -7.12 18.19 -20.19
N ARG A 188 -6.65 17.64 -19.07
CA ARG A 188 -7.32 17.87 -17.78
C ARG A 188 -7.18 19.32 -17.32
N HIS A 189 -8.29 19.95 -16.98
CA HIS A 189 -8.25 21.25 -16.32
C HIS A 189 -7.72 21.11 -14.89
N VAL A 190 -6.65 21.85 -14.59
CA VAL A 190 -6.09 22.00 -13.25
C VAL A 190 -6.23 23.47 -12.87
N ASN A 191 -6.62 23.76 -11.64
CA ASN A 191 -7.00 25.11 -11.18
C ASN A 191 -5.96 26.22 -11.44
N SER A 192 -4.71 25.87 -11.72
CA SER A 192 -3.60 26.79 -11.99
C SER A 192 -3.26 26.95 -13.48
N LEU A 193 -3.95 26.25 -14.39
CA LEU A 193 -3.63 26.20 -15.81
C LEU A 193 -4.67 26.92 -16.66
N ASP A 194 -4.21 27.56 -17.74
CA ASP A 194 -5.06 28.14 -18.76
C ASP A 194 -5.98 27.08 -19.39
N CYS A 195 -7.17 27.49 -19.83
CA CYS A 195 -8.14 26.61 -20.47
C CYS A 195 -7.84 26.30 -21.94
N CYS A 196 -6.88 27.01 -22.55
CA CYS A 196 -6.35 26.69 -23.89
C CYS A 196 -4.82 26.66 -23.83
N ALA A 197 -4.21 25.63 -24.40
CA ALA A 197 -2.77 25.49 -24.54
C ALA A 197 -2.32 25.82 -25.97
N GLY A 198 -1.15 26.47 -26.09
CA GLY A 198 -0.56 27.03 -27.31
C GLY A 198 -0.50 26.09 -28.51
N GLU A 199 -0.01 24.86 -28.32
CA GLU A 199 0.27 23.94 -29.42
C GLU A 199 -0.57 22.67 -29.33
N PHE A 200 -1.10 22.25 -30.48
CA PHE A 200 -1.74 20.95 -30.68
C PHE A 200 -0.75 19.82 -30.36
N GLY A 201 -1.11 18.91 -29.47
CA GLY A 201 -0.26 17.77 -29.09
C GLY A 201 0.70 17.99 -27.90
N ALA A 202 0.72 19.18 -27.28
CA ALA A 202 1.51 19.44 -26.08
C ALA A 202 1.08 18.53 -24.91
N ARG A 203 1.87 17.51 -24.58
CA ARG A 203 1.66 16.67 -23.38
C ARG A 203 1.96 17.52 -22.14
N THR A 204 0.96 17.82 -21.34
CA THR A 204 1.20 18.29 -19.97
C THR A 204 1.82 17.12 -19.20
N GLY A 205 3.02 17.29 -18.67
CA GLY A 205 3.86 16.20 -18.13
C GLY A 205 3.33 15.45 -16.89
N LYS A 206 2.04 15.55 -16.56
CA LYS A 206 1.44 14.89 -15.39
C LYS A 206 0.33 13.93 -15.79
N GLN A 207 0.29 12.79 -15.09
CA GLN A 207 -0.65 11.67 -15.17
C GLN A 207 -2.12 12.09 -14.96
N THR A 208 -2.66 12.92 -15.83
CA THR A 208 -3.93 13.60 -15.60
C THR A 208 -5.01 13.00 -16.47
N LYS A 209 -6.01 12.35 -15.84
CA LYS A 209 -7.23 11.83 -16.50
C LYS A 209 -8.15 12.97 -16.92
N VAL A 210 -8.65 12.96 -18.15
CA VAL A 210 -9.74 13.84 -18.59
C VAL A 210 -10.97 13.54 -17.73
N PHE A 211 -11.61 14.58 -17.21
CA PHE A 211 -12.76 14.47 -16.33
C PHE A 211 -14.01 15.06 -16.97
N ILE A 212 -15.08 14.28 -16.97
CA ILE A 212 -16.39 14.66 -17.47
C ILE A 212 -17.34 14.65 -16.28
N GLY A 213 -17.71 15.85 -15.87
CA GLY A 213 -18.57 16.06 -14.71
C GLY A 213 -20.00 15.58 -14.93
N GLY A 214 -20.73 15.45 -13.83
CA GLY A 214 -22.16 15.25 -13.81
C GLY A 214 -22.92 16.56 -13.55
N GLY A 215 -24.24 16.45 -13.41
CA GLY A 215 -25.11 17.55 -13.03
C GLY A 215 -25.57 18.45 -14.18
N TYR A 216 -25.50 17.98 -15.43
CA TYR A 216 -26.06 18.71 -16.57
C TYR A 216 -27.60 18.77 -16.48
N THR A 217 -28.18 19.93 -16.77
CA THR A 217 -29.65 20.05 -16.89
C THR A 217 -30.17 19.39 -18.16
N ARG A 218 -31.49 19.19 -18.26
CA ARG A 218 -32.12 18.64 -19.48
C ARG A 218 -31.84 19.51 -20.71
N GLU A 219 -31.82 20.84 -20.54
CA GLU A 219 -31.52 21.80 -21.61
C GLU A 219 -30.04 21.73 -22.02
N GLU A 220 -29.14 21.60 -21.05
CA GLU A 220 -27.71 21.43 -21.30
C GLU A 220 -27.41 20.11 -22.03
N MET A 221 -28.05 19.01 -21.62
CA MET A 221 -27.94 17.70 -22.29
C MET A 221 -28.41 17.76 -23.75
N LYS A 222 -29.54 18.42 -24.03
CA LYS A 222 -30.02 18.63 -25.41
C LYS A 222 -29.00 19.40 -26.25
N GLN A 223 -28.39 20.44 -25.69
CA GLN A 223 -27.36 21.23 -26.37
C GLN A 223 -26.10 20.40 -26.62
N LEU A 224 -25.65 19.64 -25.62
CA LEU A 224 -24.52 18.71 -25.72
C LEU A 224 -24.71 17.74 -26.88
N TYR A 225 -25.85 17.04 -26.94
CA TYR A 225 -26.11 16.07 -28.01
C TYR A 225 -26.22 16.71 -29.39
N SER A 226 -26.84 17.89 -29.50
CA SER A 226 -26.90 18.65 -30.76
C SER A 226 -25.50 18.99 -31.27
N ASN A 227 -24.60 19.40 -30.38
CA ASN A 227 -23.22 19.69 -30.73
C ASN A 227 -22.45 18.41 -31.07
N ILE A 228 -22.51 17.37 -30.23
CA ILE A 228 -21.81 16.09 -30.43
C ILE A 228 -22.13 15.51 -31.81
N LYS A 229 -23.41 15.52 -32.22
CA LYS A 229 -23.84 15.04 -33.53
C LYS A 229 -23.19 15.77 -34.72
N LYS A 230 -22.77 17.02 -34.53
CA LYS A 230 -22.11 17.85 -35.56
C LYS A 230 -20.59 17.68 -35.58
N ILE A 231 -20.01 17.05 -34.56
CA ILE A 231 -18.56 16.90 -34.43
C ILE A 231 -18.06 15.92 -35.50
N PRO A 232 -17.08 16.30 -36.34
CA PRO A 232 -16.53 15.37 -37.32
C PRO A 232 -15.86 14.18 -36.62
N LYS A 233 -15.98 12.97 -37.20
CA LYS A 233 -15.32 11.77 -36.67
C LYS A 233 -13.80 11.97 -36.56
N ASN A 234 -13.19 11.42 -35.52
CA ASN A 234 -11.74 11.52 -35.25
C ASN A 234 -11.18 12.96 -35.16
N SER A 235 -12.04 13.96 -34.89
CA SER A 235 -11.62 15.36 -34.69
C SER A 235 -11.20 15.67 -33.26
N ILE A 236 -11.53 14.81 -32.29
CA ILE A 236 -11.17 14.98 -30.87
C ILE A 236 -10.10 13.95 -30.50
N GLN A 237 -8.99 14.44 -29.97
CA GLN A 237 -7.94 13.62 -29.38
C GLN A 237 -7.87 13.82 -27.87
N PHE A 238 -8.03 12.77 -27.07
CA PHE A 238 -7.79 12.83 -25.63
C PHE A 238 -6.28 12.79 -25.36
N ASN A 239 -5.67 13.90 -24.97
CA ASN A 239 -4.26 13.94 -24.60
C ASN A 239 -4.07 13.57 -23.12
N SER A 240 -4.50 12.35 -22.78
CA SER A 240 -4.54 11.87 -21.41
C SER A 240 -4.26 10.37 -21.33
N LYS A 241 -3.78 9.93 -20.17
CA LYS A 241 -3.67 8.50 -19.83
C LYS A 241 -5.02 7.87 -19.49
N GLY A 242 -6.11 8.63 -19.42
CA GLY A 242 -7.42 8.07 -19.10
C GLY A 242 -8.57 9.05 -19.11
N ILE A 243 -9.78 8.53 -19.03
CA ILE A 243 -11.02 9.30 -18.98
C ILE A 243 -11.80 8.88 -17.75
N HIS A 244 -12.35 9.85 -17.03
CA HIS A 244 -13.23 9.64 -15.88
C HIS A 244 -14.53 10.41 -16.13
N ALA A 245 -15.65 9.70 -16.19
CA ALA A 245 -16.97 10.30 -16.29
C ALA A 245 -17.84 9.94 -15.09
N VAL A 246 -18.61 10.91 -14.59
CA VAL A 246 -19.52 10.72 -13.47
C VAL A 246 -20.96 11.09 -13.83
N GLU A 247 -21.93 10.39 -13.24
CA GLU A 247 -23.37 10.63 -13.42
C GLU A 247 -23.75 10.76 -14.92
N ASN A 248 -24.51 11.79 -15.31
CA ASN A 248 -24.95 12.00 -16.69
C ASN A 248 -23.82 12.44 -17.65
N GLY A 249 -22.64 12.76 -17.11
CA GLY A 249 -21.41 12.88 -17.90
C GLY A 249 -21.01 11.57 -18.58
N ILE A 250 -21.45 10.42 -18.05
CA ILE A 250 -21.25 9.11 -18.69
C ILE A 250 -21.97 9.06 -20.04
N CYS A 251 -23.22 9.52 -20.11
CA CYS A 251 -23.98 9.54 -21.37
C CYS A 251 -23.30 10.43 -22.42
N VAL A 252 -22.81 11.60 -21.98
CA VAL A 252 -22.04 12.54 -22.83
C VAL A 252 -20.79 11.86 -23.38
N LEU A 253 -20.02 11.18 -22.53
CA LEU A 253 -18.82 10.46 -22.94
C LEU A 253 -19.13 9.36 -23.95
N LEU A 254 -20.09 8.49 -23.65
CA LEU A 254 -20.38 7.33 -24.51
C LEU A 254 -20.88 7.76 -25.90
N LYS A 255 -21.71 8.82 -25.98
CA LYS A 255 -22.10 9.41 -27.27
C LYS A 255 -20.95 10.07 -28.02
N LEU A 256 -19.92 10.57 -27.32
CA LEU A 256 -18.69 11.06 -27.94
C LEU A 256 -17.76 9.95 -28.46
N LEU A 257 -17.76 8.79 -27.78
CA LEU A 257 -16.89 7.66 -28.13
C LEU A 257 -17.38 6.86 -29.33
N ASP A 258 -18.70 6.84 -29.58
CA ASP A 258 -19.31 6.13 -30.72
C ASP A 258 -18.72 6.54 -32.09
N ASP A 259 -18.12 7.74 -32.15
CA ASP A 259 -17.47 8.31 -33.34
C ASP A 259 -15.95 8.52 -33.23
N ALA A 260 -15.33 8.10 -32.13
CA ALA A 260 -13.91 8.27 -31.85
C ALA A 260 -13.14 6.94 -31.99
N ALA A 261 -12.38 6.78 -33.07
CA ALA A 261 -11.48 5.65 -33.21
C ALA A 261 -10.22 5.88 -32.36
N GLY A 262 -10.02 5.07 -31.33
CA GLY A 262 -8.81 5.13 -30.51
C GLY A 262 -8.73 4.03 -29.45
N TYR A 263 -7.50 3.75 -29.01
CA TYR A 263 -7.23 2.99 -27.80
C TYR A 263 -7.41 3.92 -26.58
N ILE A 264 -8.24 3.51 -25.61
CA ILE A 264 -8.43 4.22 -24.34
C ILE A 264 -7.62 3.49 -23.26
N PRO A 265 -6.53 4.10 -22.73
CA PRO A 265 -5.70 3.40 -21.75
C PRO A 265 -6.46 3.11 -20.44
N ASP A 266 -7.15 4.10 -19.88
CA ASP A 266 -8.00 3.94 -18.69
C ASP A 266 -9.38 4.58 -18.88
N LEU A 267 -10.45 3.87 -18.56
CA LEU A 267 -11.83 4.35 -18.54
C LEU A 267 -12.46 4.10 -17.16
N LEU A 268 -12.86 5.16 -16.47
CA LEU A 268 -13.55 5.11 -15.17
C LEU A 268 -14.95 5.73 -15.31
N LEU A 269 -15.99 4.95 -15.03
CA LEU A 269 -17.38 5.40 -15.02
C LEU A 269 -17.98 5.22 -13.62
N GLU A 270 -18.52 6.29 -13.03
CA GLU A 270 -19.10 6.26 -11.70
C GLU A 270 -20.48 6.93 -11.67
N SER A 271 -21.52 6.18 -11.29
CA SER A 271 -22.84 6.76 -11.09
C SER A 271 -23.49 6.29 -9.79
N PRO A 272 -23.73 7.18 -8.82
CA PRO A 272 -24.50 6.85 -7.62
C PRO A 272 -26.02 6.84 -7.87
N LYS A 273 -26.48 7.36 -9.02
CA LYS A 273 -27.92 7.48 -9.37
C LYS A 273 -28.22 6.79 -10.70
N ARG A 274 -29.25 5.94 -10.72
CA ARG A 274 -29.67 5.22 -11.93
C ARG A 274 -30.22 6.16 -13.00
N GLU A 275 -31.02 7.15 -12.61
CA GLU A 275 -31.64 8.15 -13.50
C GLU A 275 -30.62 8.84 -14.42
N CYS A 276 -29.40 9.03 -13.94
CA CYS A 276 -28.34 9.69 -14.70
C CYS A 276 -27.83 8.88 -15.90
N ILE A 277 -28.04 7.55 -15.91
CA ILE A 277 -27.57 6.64 -16.95
C ILE A 277 -28.72 5.89 -17.64
N GLU A 278 -29.97 6.21 -17.31
CA GLU A 278 -31.16 5.48 -17.79
C GLU A 278 -31.25 5.47 -19.32
N GLU A 279 -30.81 6.55 -19.97
CA GLU A 279 -30.72 6.62 -21.43
C GLU A 279 -29.84 5.51 -22.01
N ILE A 280 -28.67 5.26 -21.40
CA ILE A 280 -27.71 4.23 -21.82
C ILE A 280 -28.26 2.82 -21.56
N LEU A 281 -28.99 2.64 -20.46
CA LEU A 281 -29.58 1.34 -20.13
C LEU A 281 -30.67 0.90 -21.11
N ARG A 282 -31.33 1.85 -21.82
CA ARG A 282 -32.34 1.58 -22.85
C ARG A 282 -31.74 1.15 -24.20
N GLU A 283 -30.45 1.38 -24.41
CA GLU A 283 -29.77 0.96 -25.64
C GLU A 283 -29.70 -0.58 -25.74
N GLU A 284 -29.56 -1.10 -26.95
CA GLU A 284 -29.39 -2.53 -27.18
C GLU A 284 -28.06 -3.04 -26.56
N SER A 285 -27.99 -4.31 -26.19
CA SER A 285 -26.73 -4.89 -25.69
C SER A 285 -25.65 -4.86 -26.78
N ASN A 286 -24.39 -4.62 -26.39
CA ASN A 286 -23.27 -4.47 -27.32
C ASN A 286 -23.46 -3.39 -28.42
N SER A 287 -24.26 -2.36 -28.17
CA SER A 287 -24.49 -1.26 -29.13
C SER A 287 -23.48 -0.13 -29.01
N ILE A 288 -22.86 0.06 -27.84
CA ILE A 288 -22.01 1.21 -27.55
C ILE A 288 -20.55 0.86 -27.76
N TRP A 289 -19.99 1.28 -28.90
CA TRP A 289 -18.59 1.01 -29.21
C TRP A 289 -17.63 1.83 -28.33
N ILE A 290 -16.75 1.14 -27.59
CA ILE A 290 -15.69 1.79 -26.78
C ILE A 290 -14.27 1.46 -27.28
N GLY A 291 -14.16 0.72 -28.38
CA GLY A 291 -12.88 0.37 -29.00
C GLY A 291 -12.03 -0.60 -28.16
N LYS A 292 -10.72 -0.38 -28.17
CA LYS A 292 -9.75 -1.12 -27.34
C LYS A 292 -9.56 -0.34 -26.03
N VAL A 293 -9.73 -1.01 -24.89
CA VAL A 293 -9.63 -0.42 -23.55
C VAL A 293 -8.58 -1.16 -22.73
N GLY A 294 -7.61 -0.41 -22.20
CA GLY A 294 -6.60 -0.95 -21.29
C GLY A 294 -7.20 -1.30 -19.94
N ARG A 295 -7.82 -0.33 -19.26
CA ARG A 295 -8.47 -0.52 -17.95
C ARG A 295 -9.89 -0.01 -17.93
N LEU A 296 -10.82 -0.78 -17.38
CA LEU A 296 -12.22 -0.42 -17.21
C LEU A 296 -12.62 -0.50 -15.72
N ASP A 297 -12.93 0.63 -15.10
CA ASP A 297 -13.40 0.73 -13.70
C ASP A 297 -14.85 1.24 -13.70
N LEU A 298 -15.79 0.41 -13.27
CA LEU A 298 -17.22 0.73 -13.20
C LEU A 298 -17.69 0.74 -11.74
N ARG A 299 -18.36 1.82 -11.33
CA ARG A 299 -18.77 2.02 -9.93
C ARG A 299 -20.23 2.44 -9.79
N GLY A 300 -20.91 1.84 -8.82
CA GLY A 300 -22.32 2.12 -8.57
C GLY A 300 -23.21 1.59 -9.70
N TYR A 301 -24.23 2.34 -10.09
CA TYR A 301 -25.11 2.02 -11.21
C TYR A 301 -24.37 1.94 -12.56
N ALA A 302 -23.16 2.53 -12.67
CA ALA A 302 -22.37 2.40 -13.89
C ALA A 302 -21.97 0.95 -14.21
N VAL A 303 -22.04 0.04 -13.24
CA VAL A 303 -21.83 -1.40 -13.45
C VAL A 303 -22.88 -1.99 -14.40
N GLU A 304 -24.14 -1.53 -14.36
CA GLU A 304 -25.22 -1.96 -15.29
C GLU A 304 -24.97 -1.56 -16.75
N ILE A 305 -24.00 -0.69 -17.01
CA ILE A 305 -23.63 -0.28 -18.37
C ILE A 305 -22.77 -1.36 -19.07
N LEU A 306 -22.08 -2.22 -18.31
CA LEU A 306 -21.15 -3.20 -18.86
C LEU A 306 -21.72 -4.01 -20.04
N PRO A 307 -22.96 -4.56 -20.00
CA PRO A 307 -23.53 -5.32 -21.12
C PRO A 307 -23.87 -4.48 -22.35
N LYS A 308 -23.90 -3.15 -22.22
CA LYS A 308 -24.17 -2.21 -23.31
C LYS A 308 -22.90 -1.86 -24.08
N LEU A 309 -21.73 -2.05 -23.46
CA LEU A 309 -20.45 -1.73 -24.04
C LEU A 309 -20.01 -2.82 -25.02
N ARG A 310 -19.68 -2.42 -26.24
CA ARG A 310 -19.02 -3.25 -27.25
C ARG A 310 -17.52 -2.99 -27.21
N ILE A 311 -16.80 -3.96 -26.67
CA ILE A 311 -15.33 -3.99 -26.64
C ILE A 311 -14.83 -4.68 -27.91
N HIS A 312 -13.73 -4.19 -28.48
CA HIS A 312 -13.11 -4.81 -29.65
C HIS A 312 -12.72 -6.28 -29.38
N GLU A 313 -12.94 -7.19 -30.33
CA GLU A 313 -12.70 -8.64 -30.16
C GLU A 313 -11.23 -8.97 -29.81
N GLU A 314 -10.29 -8.30 -30.48
CA GLU A 314 -8.85 -8.38 -30.16
C GLU A 314 -8.41 -7.57 -28.91
N ASN A 315 -9.33 -7.10 -28.06
CA ASN A 315 -8.94 -6.35 -26.87
C ASN A 315 -8.29 -7.29 -25.84
N VAL A 316 -7.08 -6.93 -25.43
CA VAL A 316 -6.40 -7.52 -24.27
C VAL A 316 -6.45 -6.49 -23.16
N MET A 317 -7.44 -6.61 -22.27
CA MET A 317 -7.65 -5.65 -21.18
C MET A 317 -6.65 -5.91 -20.06
N GLU A 318 -5.93 -4.89 -19.61
CA GLU A 318 -5.04 -4.98 -18.44
C GLU A 318 -5.83 -5.23 -17.15
N GLU A 319 -6.94 -4.51 -16.96
CA GLU A 319 -7.71 -4.55 -15.70
C GLU A 319 -9.21 -4.25 -15.91
N LEU A 320 -10.07 -5.13 -15.43
CA LEU A 320 -11.51 -4.89 -15.24
C LEU A 320 -11.81 -4.81 -13.75
N ARG A 321 -12.41 -3.70 -13.32
CA ARG A 321 -12.77 -3.47 -11.92
C ARG A 321 -14.23 -3.08 -11.79
N LEU A 322 -15.00 -3.84 -11.02
CA LEU A 322 -16.43 -3.57 -10.77
C LEU A 322 -16.67 -3.38 -9.28
N LYS A 323 -17.32 -2.26 -8.91
CA LYS A 323 -17.65 -1.94 -7.51
C LYS A 323 -19.12 -1.63 -7.35
N ALA A 324 -19.84 -2.50 -6.65
CA ALA A 324 -21.24 -2.32 -6.33
C ALA A 324 -21.49 -2.56 -4.83
N TYR A 325 -21.79 -1.50 -4.08
CA TYR A 325 -22.01 -1.59 -2.62
C TYR A 325 -23.49 -1.70 -2.21
N LYS A 326 -24.40 -1.70 -3.18
CA LYS A 326 -25.84 -1.88 -2.98
C LYS A 326 -26.40 -2.84 -4.04
N ALA A 327 -27.40 -3.65 -3.68
CA ALA A 327 -28.02 -4.64 -4.57
C ALA A 327 -28.67 -3.97 -5.80
N GLU A 328 -29.23 -2.77 -5.61
CA GLU A 328 -29.86 -1.97 -6.68
C GLU A 328 -28.91 -1.67 -7.85
N TYR A 329 -27.59 -1.67 -7.62
CA TYR A 329 -26.60 -1.38 -8.66
C TYR A 329 -26.37 -2.50 -9.68
N ILE A 330 -26.88 -3.71 -9.41
CA ILE A 330 -26.65 -4.89 -10.26
C ILE A 330 -27.93 -5.65 -10.61
N THR A 331 -29.10 -5.09 -10.26
CA THR A 331 -30.38 -5.80 -10.31
C THR A 331 -30.72 -6.29 -11.72
N GLU A 332 -30.41 -5.51 -12.76
CA GLU A 332 -30.61 -5.97 -14.14
C GLU A 332 -29.58 -7.01 -14.58
N MET A 333 -28.36 -6.94 -14.05
CA MET A 333 -27.28 -7.86 -14.42
C MET A 333 -27.52 -9.27 -13.89
N LEU A 334 -28.12 -9.41 -12.71
CA LEU A 334 -28.45 -10.71 -12.14
C LEU A 334 -29.47 -11.50 -12.98
N LYS A 335 -30.34 -10.80 -13.73
CA LYS A 335 -31.34 -11.41 -14.63
C LYS A 335 -30.73 -11.97 -15.91
N MET A 336 -29.49 -11.63 -16.22
CA MET A 336 -28.85 -12.06 -17.45
C MET A 336 -28.45 -13.54 -17.39
N GLU A 337 -28.32 -14.18 -18.55
CA GLU A 337 -27.81 -15.54 -18.65
C GLU A 337 -26.32 -15.60 -18.27
N SER A 338 -25.86 -16.76 -17.80
CA SER A 338 -24.44 -16.97 -17.49
C SER A 338 -23.59 -16.81 -18.74
N ASN A 339 -22.38 -16.27 -18.59
CA ASN A 339 -21.44 -15.98 -19.69
C ASN A 339 -21.97 -15.04 -20.81
N SER A 340 -23.09 -14.34 -20.58
CA SER A 340 -23.70 -13.47 -21.60
C SER A 340 -22.97 -12.13 -21.80
N ILE A 341 -22.10 -11.74 -20.87
CA ILE A 341 -21.31 -10.51 -20.93
C ILE A 341 -19.89 -10.83 -21.35
N TRP A 342 -19.61 -10.79 -22.65
CA TRP A 342 -18.28 -11.08 -23.18
C TRP A 342 -17.29 -9.94 -22.86
N ILE A 343 -16.20 -10.26 -22.13
CA ILE A 343 -15.16 -9.28 -21.76
C ILE A 343 -13.80 -9.57 -22.40
N GLY A 344 -13.68 -10.64 -23.21
CA GLY A 344 -12.47 -11.00 -23.94
C GLY A 344 -11.34 -11.55 -23.04
N LYS A 345 -10.09 -11.20 -23.36
CA LYS A 345 -8.91 -11.54 -22.55
C LYS A 345 -8.66 -10.43 -21.53
N VAL A 346 -8.55 -10.79 -20.25
CA VAL A 346 -8.41 -9.87 -19.12
C VAL A 346 -7.24 -10.29 -18.25
N GLY A 347 -6.29 -9.36 -18.05
CA GLY A 347 -5.14 -9.55 -17.18
C GLY A 347 -5.52 -9.58 -15.70
N ARG A 348 -6.30 -8.60 -15.22
CA ARG A 348 -6.74 -8.53 -13.82
C ARG A 348 -8.24 -8.29 -13.70
N LEU A 349 -8.92 -9.06 -12.84
CA LEU A 349 -10.33 -8.91 -12.55
C LEU A 349 -10.53 -8.63 -11.04
N ASP A 350 -10.99 -7.43 -10.69
CA ASP A 350 -11.24 -7.00 -9.29
C ASP A 350 -12.74 -6.71 -9.08
N LEU A 351 -13.43 -7.59 -8.34
CA LEU A 351 -14.86 -7.48 -8.05
C LEU A 351 -15.07 -7.21 -6.56
N ARG A 352 -15.80 -6.13 -6.24
CA ARG A 352 -16.06 -5.72 -4.85
C ARG A 352 -17.54 -5.49 -4.55
N GLY A 353 -17.95 -5.98 -3.39
CA GLY A 353 -19.34 -5.89 -2.93
C GLY A 353 -20.24 -6.84 -3.72
N TYR A 354 -21.47 -6.42 -3.99
CA TYR A 354 -22.41 -7.13 -4.87
C TYR A 354 -21.86 -7.41 -6.27
N ALA A 355 -20.84 -6.68 -6.73
CA ALA A 355 -20.23 -6.94 -8.03
C ALA A 355 -19.61 -8.34 -8.15
N VAL A 356 -19.35 -9.00 -7.01
CA VAL A 356 -18.91 -10.40 -6.97
C VAL A 356 -19.97 -11.33 -7.60
N GLU A 357 -21.27 -11.08 -7.41
CA GLU A 357 -22.37 -11.87 -8.02
C GLU A 357 -22.46 -11.75 -9.55
N ILE A 358 -21.73 -10.81 -10.15
CA ILE A 358 -21.65 -10.66 -11.60
C ILE A 358 -20.67 -11.67 -12.22
N LEU A 359 -19.74 -12.24 -11.45
CA LEU A 359 -18.70 -13.14 -11.96
C LEU A 359 -19.24 -14.24 -12.90
N PRO A 360 -20.33 -14.98 -12.57
CA PRO A 360 -20.89 -16.00 -13.46
C PRO A 360 -21.48 -15.48 -14.77
N LYS A 361 -21.75 -14.17 -14.85
CA LYS A 361 -22.30 -13.50 -16.04
C LYS A 361 -21.21 -13.09 -17.02
N LEU A 362 -19.95 -13.04 -16.57
CA LEU A 362 -18.81 -12.63 -17.39
C LEU A 362 -18.31 -13.80 -18.24
N GLY A 363 -18.39 -13.65 -19.55
CA GLY A 363 -17.74 -14.55 -20.51
C GLY A 363 -16.27 -14.20 -20.65
N ILE A 364 -15.40 -15.03 -20.06
CA ILE A 364 -13.95 -14.95 -20.16
C ILE A 364 -13.47 -15.89 -21.28
N HIS A 365 -12.55 -15.42 -22.11
CA HIS A 365 -11.99 -16.24 -23.19
C HIS A 365 -11.28 -17.50 -22.63
N GLU A 366 -11.47 -18.67 -23.26
CA GLU A 366 -10.92 -19.95 -22.75
C GLU A 366 -9.39 -19.95 -22.65
N GLU A 367 -8.70 -19.37 -23.64
CA GLU A 367 -7.25 -19.16 -23.63
C GLU A 367 -6.76 -18.02 -22.69
N ASN A 368 -7.62 -17.43 -21.85
CA ASN A 368 -7.19 -16.36 -20.96
C ASN A 368 -6.29 -16.91 -19.86
N VAL A 369 -5.09 -16.34 -19.74
CA VAL A 369 -4.19 -16.53 -18.60
C VAL A 369 -4.27 -15.25 -17.77
N MET A 370 -5.09 -15.28 -16.73
CA MET A 370 -5.32 -14.14 -15.86
C MET A 370 -4.14 -13.96 -14.90
N GLU A 371 -3.59 -12.75 -14.83
CA GLU A 371 -2.55 -12.38 -13.87
C GLU A 371 -3.11 -12.34 -12.45
N GLU A 372 -4.33 -11.83 -12.26
CA GLU A 372 -4.93 -11.69 -10.92
C GLU A 372 -6.48 -11.74 -10.95
N LEU A 373 -7.07 -12.59 -10.13
CA LEU A 373 -8.49 -12.59 -9.77
C LEU A 373 -8.64 -12.17 -8.31
N GLY A 374 -9.20 -10.98 -8.07
CA GLY A 374 -9.45 -10.44 -6.74
C GLY A 374 -10.94 -10.31 -6.45
N LEU A 375 -11.44 -10.99 -5.42
CA LEU A 375 -12.84 -10.90 -4.98
C LEU A 375 -12.92 -10.43 -3.53
N LYS A 376 -13.75 -9.41 -3.26
CA LYS A 376 -13.93 -8.87 -1.91
C LYS A 376 -15.40 -8.66 -1.55
N ALA A 377 -15.91 -9.42 -0.60
CA ALA A 377 -17.31 -9.36 -0.16
C ALA A 377 -17.43 -9.09 1.35
N TYR A 378 -17.79 -7.86 1.72
CA TYR A 378 -17.86 -7.43 3.12
C TYR A 378 -19.05 -8.00 3.92
N LYS A 379 -20.07 -8.51 3.23
CA LYS A 379 -21.28 -9.07 3.85
C LYS A 379 -21.70 -10.32 3.08
N ALA A 380 -22.33 -11.28 3.78
CA ALA A 380 -22.87 -12.49 3.17
C ALA A 380 -23.88 -12.21 2.06
N GLU A 381 -24.66 -11.12 2.19
CA GLU A 381 -25.64 -10.70 1.18
C GLU A 381 -25.02 -10.46 -0.21
N TYR A 382 -23.70 -10.20 -0.30
CA TYR A 382 -22.99 -9.94 -1.55
C TYR A 382 -22.65 -11.18 -2.37
N ILE A 383 -22.93 -12.39 -1.87
CA ILE A 383 -22.58 -13.65 -2.52
C ILE A 383 -23.73 -14.65 -2.50
N THR A 384 -24.93 -14.21 -2.12
CA THR A 384 -26.09 -15.09 -1.83
C THR A 384 -26.44 -15.97 -3.03
N GLU A 385 -26.45 -15.40 -4.24
CA GLU A 385 -26.76 -16.18 -5.43
C GLU A 385 -25.63 -17.13 -5.83
N MET A 386 -24.38 -16.77 -5.53
CA MET A 386 -23.21 -17.59 -5.86
C MET A 386 -23.14 -18.86 -5.00
N LEU A 387 -23.51 -18.76 -3.72
CA LEU A 387 -23.51 -19.92 -2.81
C LEU A 387 -24.49 -21.02 -3.27
N LYS A 388 -25.59 -20.64 -3.94
CA LYS A 388 -26.59 -21.57 -4.49
C LYS A 388 -26.10 -22.35 -5.71
N MET A 389 -25.01 -21.91 -6.34
CA MET A 389 -24.49 -22.54 -7.54
C MET A 389 -23.81 -23.88 -7.23
N GLU A 390 -23.70 -24.76 -8.22
CA GLU A 390 -22.94 -26.00 -8.10
C GLU A 390 -21.44 -25.73 -8.00
N SER A 391 -20.69 -26.65 -7.39
CA SER A 391 -19.22 -26.55 -7.30
C SER A 391 -18.59 -26.54 -8.69
N ASN A 392 -17.50 -25.79 -8.86
CA ASN A 392 -16.79 -25.60 -10.14
C ASN A 392 -17.64 -25.06 -11.31
N SER A 393 -18.83 -24.51 -11.04
CA SER A 393 -19.73 -23.99 -12.09
C SER A 393 -19.28 -22.65 -12.70
N ILE A 394 -18.35 -21.94 -12.04
CA ILE A 394 -17.86 -20.64 -12.48
C ILE A 394 -16.45 -20.80 -13.06
N TRP A 395 -16.37 -20.99 -14.38
CA TRP A 395 -15.09 -21.16 -15.06
C TRP A 395 -14.28 -19.85 -15.10
N VAL A 396 -13.07 -19.87 -14.54
CA VAL A 396 -12.15 -18.70 -14.53
C VAL A 396 -10.86 -18.93 -15.33
N GLY A 397 -10.68 -20.14 -15.89
CA GLY A 397 -9.53 -20.48 -16.74
C GLY A 397 -8.24 -20.67 -15.94
N LYS A 398 -7.11 -20.21 -16.49
CA LYS A 398 -5.80 -20.21 -15.83
C LYS A 398 -5.60 -18.89 -15.08
N VAL A 399 -5.25 -18.96 -13.79
CA VAL A 399 -5.12 -17.80 -12.90
C VAL A 399 -3.78 -17.88 -12.16
N LYS A 400 -2.93 -16.88 -12.33
CA LYS A 400 -1.64 -16.79 -11.62
C LYS A 400 -1.81 -16.39 -10.16
N LYS A 401 -2.66 -15.41 -9.86
CA LYS A 401 -2.93 -14.95 -8.50
C LYS A 401 -4.41 -14.95 -8.18
N LEU A 402 -4.82 -15.67 -7.14
CA LEU A 402 -6.19 -15.68 -6.65
C LEU A 402 -6.24 -15.09 -5.24
N LYS A 403 -6.98 -13.99 -5.08
CA LYS A 403 -7.17 -13.32 -3.80
C LYS A 403 -8.64 -13.25 -3.43
N LEU A 404 -9.01 -13.92 -2.35
CA LEU A 404 -10.38 -13.92 -1.82
C LEU A 404 -10.37 -13.31 -0.41
N GLU A 405 -11.12 -12.22 -0.23
CA GLU A 405 -11.20 -11.51 1.04
C GLU A 405 -12.64 -11.53 1.60
N ARG A 406 -12.74 -11.80 2.90
CA ARG A 406 -13.99 -11.84 3.69
C ARG A 406 -14.92 -12.93 3.18
N ASN A 407 -16.23 -12.67 3.04
CA ASN A 407 -17.20 -13.65 2.55
C ASN A 407 -16.84 -14.22 1.17
N ALA A 408 -16.01 -13.53 0.38
CA ALA A 408 -15.62 -14.02 -0.94
C ALA A 408 -14.84 -15.34 -0.89
N VAL A 409 -14.29 -15.69 0.28
CA VAL A 409 -13.63 -16.97 0.52
C VAL A 409 -14.60 -18.15 0.31
N GLU A 410 -15.89 -18.01 0.65
CA GLU A 410 -16.91 -19.06 0.45
C GLU A 410 -17.18 -19.38 -1.03
N ILE A 411 -16.72 -18.53 -1.96
CA ILE A 411 -16.87 -18.74 -3.40
C ILE A 411 -15.80 -19.70 -3.93
N LEU A 412 -14.70 -19.93 -3.22
CA LEU A 412 -13.59 -20.77 -3.70
C LEU A 412 -14.05 -22.14 -4.28
N PRO A 413 -14.96 -22.91 -3.64
CA PRO A 413 -15.44 -24.19 -4.18
C PRO A 413 -16.28 -24.07 -5.46
N LYS A 414 -16.76 -22.86 -5.76
CA LYS A 414 -17.58 -22.58 -6.96
C LYS A 414 -16.72 -22.23 -8.17
N LEU A 415 -15.45 -21.88 -7.97
CA LEU A 415 -14.53 -21.50 -9.04
C LEU A 415 -13.97 -22.75 -9.74
N GLY A 416 -14.26 -22.87 -11.03
CA GLY A 416 -13.62 -23.83 -11.92
C GLY A 416 -12.27 -23.29 -12.40
N ILE A 417 -11.19 -23.76 -11.77
CA ILE A 417 -9.81 -23.47 -12.17
C ILE A 417 -9.29 -24.60 -13.06
N HIS A 418 -8.61 -24.25 -14.16
CA HIS A 418 -8.07 -25.22 -15.10
C HIS A 418 -7.10 -26.22 -14.40
N GLU A 419 -7.17 -27.51 -14.74
CA GLU A 419 -6.37 -28.56 -14.09
C GLU A 419 -4.85 -28.35 -14.20
N GLU A 420 -4.39 -27.91 -15.37
CA GLU A 420 -3.00 -27.51 -15.62
C GLU A 420 -2.58 -26.16 -15.01
N ASN A 421 -3.42 -25.50 -14.20
CA ASN A 421 -3.07 -24.22 -13.63
C ASN A 421 -1.93 -24.35 -12.62
N VAL A 422 -0.87 -23.56 -12.83
CA VAL A 422 0.22 -23.38 -11.86
C VAL A 422 0.08 -21.96 -11.30
N MET A 423 -0.57 -21.86 -10.14
CA MET A 423 -0.83 -20.62 -9.45
C MET A 423 0.45 -20.12 -8.77
N GLU A 424 0.81 -18.86 -9.00
CA GLU A 424 1.89 -18.18 -8.30
C GLU A 424 1.51 -17.87 -6.85
N GLU A 425 0.26 -17.50 -6.59
CA GLU A 425 -0.18 -17.02 -5.28
C GLU A 425 -1.68 -17.29 -5.04
N LEU A 426 -2.00 -17.98 -3.94
CA LEU A 426 -3.35 -18.14 -3.41
C LEU A 426 -3.43 -17.45 -2.04
N VAL A 427 -4.26 -16.42 -1.91
CA VAL A 427 -4.46 -15.66 -0.68
C VAL A 427 -5.92 -15.73 -0.25
N LEU A 428 -6.17 -16.28 0.94
CA LEU A 428 -7.49 -16.31 1.56
C LEU A 428 -7.44 -15.55 2.89
N ASP A 429 -8.28 -14.53 3.03
CA ASP A 429 -8.33 -13.67 4.21
C ASP A 429 -9.75 -13.63 4.77
N ALA A 430 -9.97 -14.17 5.97
CA ALA A 430 -11.27 -14.22 6.62
C ALA A 430 -11.18 -13.79 8.10
N ASP A 431 -11.36 -12.50 8.36
CA ASP A 431 -11.32 -11.91 9.71
C ASP A 431 -12.49 -12.33 10.64
N LYS A 432 -13.39 -13.20 10.18
CA LYS A 432 -14.50 -13.75 10.98
C LYS A 432 -14.87 -15.16 10.58
N ALA A 433 -15.26 -15.99 11.55
CA ALA A 433 -15.75 -17.35 11.32
C ALA A 433 -16.99 -17.40 10.41
N GLU A 434 -17.86 -16.37 10.44
CA GLU A 434 -19.04 -16.29 9.57
C GLU A 434 -18.70 -16.27 8.07
N TYR A 435 -17.46 -15.96 7.70
CA TYR A 435 -17.00 -15.87 6.31
C TYR A 435 -16.51 -17.19 5.71
N ILE A 436 -16.54 -18.29 6.47
CA ILE A 436 -16.07 -19.60 6.03
C ILE A 436 -17.08 -20.73 6.31
N THR A 437 -18.28 -20.40 6.78
CA THR A 437 -19.26 -21.38 7.26
C THR A 437 -19.67 -22.39 6.20
N GLU A 438 -19.88 -21.96 4.96
CA GLU A 438 -20.29 -22.86 3.88
C GLU A 438 -19.13 -23.72 3.37
N ILE A 439 -17.92 -23.16 3.27
CA ILE A 439 -16.75 -23.92 2.81
C ILE A 439 -16.33 -24.99 3.83
N LEU A 440 -16.50 -24.76 5.13
CA LEU A 440 -16.20 -25.76 6.14
C LEU A 440 -17.13 -27.00 6.09
N LYS A 441 -18.34 -26.86 5.53
CA LYS A 441 -19.28 -27.98 5.33
C LYS A 441 -18.86 -28.90 4.18
N THR A 442 -17.93 -28.48 3.33
CA THR A 442 -17.42 -29.31 2.23
C THR A 442 -16.60 -30.49 2.75
N GLU A 443 -16.49 -31.55 1.96
CA GLU A 443 -15.65 -32.71 2.30
C GLU A 443 -14.17 -32.29 2.33
N ALA A 444 -13.36 -33.00 3.13
CA ALA A 444 -11.91 -32.79 3.14
C ALA A 444 -11.32 -33.02 1.75
N ASN A 445 -10.32 -32.22 1.36
CA ASN A 445 -9.68 -32.30 0.04
C ASN A 445 -10.67 -32.22 -1.16
N SER A 446 -11.80 -31.52 -1.02
CA SER A 446 -12.79 -31.38 -2.10
C SER A 446 -12.60 -30.11 -2.94
N VAL A 447 -11.90 -29.11 -2.42
CA VAL A 447 -11.72 -27.81 -3.07
C VAL A 447 -10.41 -27.80 -3.85
N TRP A 448 -10.47 -27.90 -5.18
CA TRP A 448 -9.27 -27.97 -6.01
C TRP A 448 -8.51 -26.65 -6.07
N ALA A 449 -7.28 -26.63 -5.55
CA ALA A 449 -6.37 -25.48 -5.63
C ALA A 449 -5.30 -25.62 -6.75
N GLY A 450 -5.09 -26.83 -7.26
CA GLY A 450 -4.09 -27.11 -8.29
C GLY A 450 -2.66 -27.11 -7.77
N LYS A 451 -1.70 -26.71 -8.61
CA LYS A 451 -0.30 -26.47 -8.22
C LYS A 451 -0.18 -25.02 -7.74
N VAL A 452 0.27 -24.81 -6.50
CA VAL A 452 0.34 -23.49 -5.84
C VAL A 452 1.76 -23.25 -5.33
N LYS A 453 2.39 -22.17 -5.82
CA LYS A 453 3.73 -21.77 -5.38
C LYS A 453 3.71 -21.08 -4.02
N ARG A 454 2.77 -20.16 -3.77
CA ARG A 454 2.63 -19.45 -2.50
C ARG A 454 1.19 -19.55 -2.00
N LEU A 455 1.01 -20.07 -0.79
CA LEU A 455 -0.28 -20.16 -0.11
C LEU A 455 -0.24 -19.31 1.16
N GLU A 456 -1.15 -18.34 1.26
CA GLU A 456 -1.30 -17.45 2.40
C GLU A 456 -2.73 -17.54 2.94
N LEU A 457 -2.88 -17.98 4.19
CA LEU A 457 -4.15 -18.07 4.88
C LEU A 457 -4.11 -17.21 6.13
N THR A 458 -5.00 -16.23 6.23
CA THR A 458 -5.07 -15.32 7.37
C THR A 458 -6.38 -15.45 8.13
N GLU A 459 -6.28 -15.35 9.45
CA GLU A 459 -7.37 -15.44 10.40
C GLU A 459 -8.15 -16.76 10.25
N ASN A 460 -9.48 -16.72 10.17
CA ASN A 460 -10.31 -17.93 10.10
C ASN A 460 -10.06 -18.72 8.81
N ALA A 461 -9.45 -18.12 7.78
CA ALA A 461 -9.13 -18.84 6.55
C ALA A 461 -8.15 -19.99 6.76
N VAL A 462 -7.41 -20.02 7.88
CA VAL A 462 -6.54 -21.14 8.25
C VAL A 462 -7.36 -22.45 8.35
N GLU A 463 -8.59 -22.43 8.86
CA GLU A 463 -9.46 -23.61 8.96
C GLU A 463 -9.86 -24.22 7.61
N ILE A 464 -9.64 -23.50 6.50
CA ILE A 464 -9.93 -24.00 5.15
C ILE A 464 -8.83 -24.93 4.65
N LEU A 465 -7.63 -24.90 5.24
CA LEU A 465 -6.48 -25.69 4.78
C LEU A 465 -6.82 -27.19 4.56
N PRO A 466 -7.53 -27.90 5.45
CA PRO A 466 -7.92 -29.30 5.24
C PRO A 466 -8.93 -29.54 4.11
N LYS A 467 -9.59 -28.49 3.63
CA LYS A 467 -10.55 -28.55 2.51
C LYS A 467 -9.86 -28.41 1.17
N LEU A 468 -8.66 -27.82 1.13
CA LEU A 468 -7.90 -27.58 -0.09
C LEU A 468 -7.25 -28.88 -0.58
N ARG A 469 -7.52 -29.23 -1.84
CA ARG A 469 -6.83 -30.28 -2.58
C ARG A 469 -5.68 -29.67 -3.36
N ILE A 470 -4.46 -29.80 -2.83
CA ILE A 470 -3.22 -29.42 -3.49
C ILE A 470 -2.72 -30.60 -4.33
N HIS A 471 -2.24 -30.34 -5.54
CA HIS A 471 -1.70 -31.38 -6.42
C HIS A 471 -0.52 -32.14 -5.77
N GLU A 472 -0.45 -33.46 -5.93
CA GLU A 472 0.56 -34.33 -5.28
C GLU A 472 2.01 -33.93 -5.61
N GLU A 473 2.27 -33.62 -6.89
CA GLU A 473 3.56 -33.09 -7.37
C GLU A 473 3.84 -31.62 -7.03
N ASN A 474 3.04 -30.98 -6.17
CA ASN A 474 3.25 -29.56 -5.86
C ASN A 474 4.54 -29.36 -5.04
N VAL A 475 5.35 -28.41 -5.51
CA VAL A 475 6.53 -27.92 -4.78
C VAL A 475 6.27 -26.46 -4.44
N MET A 476 5.81 -26.22 -3.22
CA MET A 476 5.45 -24.91 -2.72
C MET A 476 6.70 -24.11 -2.33
N GLU A 477 6.81 -22.89 -2.83
CA GLU A 477 7.87 -21.94 -2.47
C GLU A 477 7.63 -21.35 -1.07
N LYS A 478 6.37 -21.05 -0.70
CA LYS A 478 6.02 -20.50 0.62
C LYS A 478 4.62 -20.96 1.09
N LEU A 479 4.52 -21.44 2.33
CA LEU A 479 3.28 -21.59 3.08
C LEU A 479 3.30 -20.61 4.25
N GLU A 480 2.30 -19.72 4.35
CA GLU A 480 2.17 -18.74 5.43
C GLU A 480 0.77 -18.85 6.05
N LEU A 481 0.72 -19.13 7.34
CA LEU A 481 -0.51 -19.23 8.13
C LEU A 481 -0.42 -18.24 9.29
N CYS A 482 -1.38 -17.32 9.38
CA CYS A 482 -1.40 -16.28 10.42
C CYS A 482 -2.77 -16.24 11.09
N ALA A 483 -2.85 -16.42 12.41
CA ALA A 483 -4.08 -16.23 13.16
C ALA A 483 -3.79 -15.90 14.63
N TYR A 484 -4.49 -14.88 15.15
CA TYR A 484 -4.24 -14.34 16.50
C TYR A 484 -5.40 -14.59 17.49
N ASP A 485 -6.40 -15.37 17.09
CA ASP A 485 -7.49 -15.82 17.95
C ASP A 485 -7.56 -17.37 17.89
N PRO A 486 -7.62 -18.07 19.04
CA PRO A 486 -7.68 -19.54 19.06
C PRO A 486 -8.92 -20.10 18.35
N ILE A 487 -10.00 -19.31 18.24
CA ILE A 487 -11.21 -19.74 17.53
C ILE A 487 -10.93 -20.02 16.05
N ASN A 488 -9.89 -19.41 15.48
CA ASN A 488 -9.54 -19.51 14.07
C ASN A 488 -8.83 -20.83 13.69
N ILE A 489 -8.56 -21.71 14.67
CA ILE A 489 -7.94 -23.03 14.43
C ILE A 489 -8.63 -24.17 15.20
N THR A 490 -9.74 -23.89 15.88
CA THR A 490 -10.36 -24.81 16.85
C THR A 490 -10.75 -26.15 16.22
N GLU A 491 -11.24 -26.16 14.98
CA GLU A 491 -11.57 -27.42 14.30
C GLU A 491 -10.32 -28.19 13.84
N MET A 492 -9.23 -27.48 13.55
CA MET A 492 -7.97 -28.10 13.12
C MET A 492 -7.25 -28.82 14.26
N LEU A 493 -7.32 -28.30 15.49
CA LEU A 493 -6.71 -28.92 16.65
C LEU A 493 -7.27 -30.32 16.95
N LYS A 494 -8.56 -30.53 16.64
CA LYS A 494 -9.26 -31.81 16.79
C LYS A 494 -8.83 -32.89 15.79
N MET A 495 -8.10 -32.50 14.73
CA MET A 495 -7.67 -33.44 13.70
C MET A 495 -6.54 -34.36 14.19
N GLU A 496 -6.39 -35.51 13.55
CA GLU A 496 -5.27 -36.42 13.81
C GLU A 496 -3.93 -35.80 13.33
N SER A 497 -2.81 -36.22 13.93
CA SER A 497 -1.48 -35.80 13.48
C SER A 497 -1.21 -36.28 12.05
N ASN A 498 -0.50 -35.46 11.26
CA ASN A 498 -0.21 -35.73 9.84
C ASN A 498 -1.47 -35.98 8.96
N SER A 499 -2.60 -35.36 9.28
CA SER A 499 -3.85 -35.53 8.52
C SER A 499 -4.01 -34.53 7.36
N ILE A 500 -3.21 -33.46 7.34
CA ILE A 500 -3.30 -32.38 6.35
C ILE A 500 -2.11 -32.48 5.39
N TRP A 501 -2.31 -33.03 4.19
CA TRP A 501 -1.25 -33.13 3.19
C TRP A 501 -0.91 -31.78 2.57
N ILE A 502 0.35 -31.35 2.67
CA ILE A 502 0.87 -30.09 2.10
C ILE A 502 1.86 -30.31 0.94
N GLY A 503 2.43 -31.50 0.82
CA GLY A 503 3.44 -31.82 -0.19
C GLY A 503 4.84 -31.35 0.19
N LYS A 504 5.61 -30.82 -0.78
CA LYS A 504 6.96 -30.25 -0.55
C LYS A 504 6.86 -28.74 -0.33
N VAL A 505 7.49 -28.21 0.72
CA VAL A 505 7.47 -26.79 1.09
C VAL A 505 8.89 -26.28 1.36
N LYS A 506 9.29 -25.24 0.65
CA LYS A 506 10.59 -24.59 0.86
C LYS A 506 10.60 -23.68 2.08
N ASN A 507 9.61 -22.81 2.24
CA ASN A 507 9.54 -21.87 3.37
C ASN A 507 8.19 -22.02 4.07
N LEU A 508 8.21 -22.35 5.37
CA LEU A 508 7.02 -22.42 6.21
C LEU A 508 7.07 -21.32 7.25
N ARG A 509 6.04 -20.46 7.27
CA ARG A 509 5.84 -19.46 8.31
C ARG A 509 4.52 -19.67 9.03
N LEU A 510 4.58 -19.81 10.35
CA LEU A 510 3.41 -19.89 11.23
C LEU A 510 3.49 -18.75 12.25
N ASP A 511 2.46 -17.90 12.28
CA ASP A 511 2.41 -16.67 13.06
C ASP A 511 1.17 -16.69 13.96
N GLY A 512 1.38 -16.76 15.28
CA GLY A 512 0.36 -16.92 16.31
C GLY A 512 -0.11 -18.37 16.50
N TYR A 513 -1.42 -18.56 16.70
CA TYR A 513 -2.06 -19.87 16.94
C TYR A 513 -1.78 -20.95 15.89
N PRO A 514 -1.55 -20.67 14.59
CA PRO A 514 -1.19 -21.69 13.60
C PRO A 514 0.07 -22.51 13.95
N ILE A 515 0.87 -22.11 14.94
CA ILE A 515 1.95 -22.96 15.44
C ILE A 515 1.41 -24.27 16.02
N GLU A 516 0.24 -24.26 16.67
CA GLU A 516 -0.36 -25.46 17.29
C GLU A 516 -0.82 -26.51 16.27
N ILE A 517 -1.04 -26.12 15.01
CA ILE A 517 -1.40 -27.06 13.94
C ILE A 517 -0.18 -27.67 13.24
N LEU A 518 1.06 -27.29 13.59
CA LEU A 518 2.27 -27.86 13.00
C LEU A 518 2.30 -29.41 13.03
N PRO A 519 1.90 -30.11 14.12
CA PRO A 519 1.83 -31.58 14.15
C PRO A 519 0.77 -32.19 13.23
N LYS A 520 -0.21 -31.38 12.78
CA LYS A 520 -1.28 -31.80 11.88
C LYS A 520 -0.85 -31.76 10.42
N LEU A 521 0.17 -30.95 10.09
CA LEU A 521 0.71 -30.81 8.75
C LEU A 521 1.55 -32.04 8.37
N TRP A 522 1.25 -32.62 7.21
CA TRP A 522 1.97 -33.75 6.63
C TRP A 522 2.75 -33.30 5.40
N PHE A 523 4.08 -33.31 5.52
CA PHE A 523 4.99 -33.01 4.41
C PHE A 523 5.49 -34.30 3.75
N HIS A 524 5.86 -34.19 2.48
CA HIS A 524 6.50 -35.27 1.75
C HIS A 524 7.83 -35.70 2.42
N GLU A 525 8.18 -36.99 2.42
CA GLU A 525 9.37 -37.53 3.11
C GLU A 525 10.69 -36.90 2.63
N GLU A 526 10.80 -36.67 1.33
CA GLU A 526 11.93 -35.96 0.70
C GLU A 526 11.92 -34.43 0.89
N ASN A 527 11.04 -33.87 1.74
CA ASN A 527 10.98 -32.42 1.92
C ASN A 527 12.28 -31.89 2.55
N VAL A 528 12.89 -30.91 1.88
CA VAL A 528 14.03 -30.15 2.40
C VAL A 528 13.61 -28.69 2.46
N MET A 529 13.34 -28.23 3.67
CA MET A 529 12.87 -26.89 3.95
C MET A 529 14.07 -25.93 4.00
N GLU A 530 14.00 -24.85 3.22
CA GLU A 530 14.95 -23.74 3.27
C GLU A 530 14.79 -22.95 4.58
N GLU A 531 13.55 -22.74 5.05
CA GLU A 531 13.27 -21.98 6.27
C GLU A 531 11.99 -22.43 6.98
N LEU A 532 12.09 -22.61 8.30
CA LEU A 532 10.99 -22.75 9.24
C LEU A 532 11.00 -21.53 10.18
N ASP A 533 9.99 -20.67 10.05
CA ASP A 533 9.83 -19.43 10.84
C ASP A 533 8.56 -19.52 11.71
N LEU A 534 8.73 -19.52 13.02
CA LEU A 534 7.65 -19.66 14.00
C LEU A 534 7.68 -18.46 14.94
N ASP A 535 6.60 -17.67 14.94
CA ASP A 535 6.44 -16.46 15.74
C ASP A 535 5.20 -16.60 16.64
N ALA A 536 5.41 -16.62 17.97
CA ALA A 536 4.33 -16.67 18.96
C ALA A 536 4.46 -15.54 19.97
N SER A 537 3.70 -14.47 19.77
CA SER A 537 3.69 -13.29 20.65
C SER A 537 3.14 -13.58 22.06
N MET A 538 2.30 -14.61 22.22
CA MET A 538 1.65 -14.97 23.48
C MET A 538 1.89 -16.45 23.83
N ALA A 539 2.01 -16.77 25.12
CA ALA A 539 2.24 -18.15 25.56
C ALA A 539 1.06 -19.08 25.25
N GLU A 540 -0.15 -18.50 25.19
CA GLU A 540 -1.39 -19.21 24.85
C GLU A 540 -1.32 -19.84 23.44
N GLU A 541 -0.58 -19.23 22.51
CA GLU A 541 -0.43 -19.65 21.12
C GLU A 541 0.40 -20.93 20.92
N ILE A 542 0.98 -21.49 22.00
CA ILE A 542 1.78 -22.73 21.96
C ILE A 542 1.45 -23.69 23.11
N THR A 543 0.33 -23.49 23.79
CA THR A 543 0.03 -24.23 25.03
C THR A 543 -0.07 -25.73 24.76
N GLU A 544 -0.82 -26.15 23.74
CA GLU A 544 -0.96 -27.57 23.40
C GLU A 544 0.37 -28.16 22.92
N MET A 545 1.17 -27.35 22.23
CA MET A 545 2.49 -27.76 21.74
C MET A 545 3.46 -28.08 22.88
N LEU A 546 3.41 -27.33 23.99
CA LEU A 546 4.27 -27.56 25.15
C LEU A 546 3.93 -28.86 25.89
N GLU A 547 2.69 -29.34 25.79
CA GLU A 547 2.25 -30.61 26.38
C GLU A 547 2.70 -31.85 25.60
N THR A 548 3.11 -31.67 24.33
CA THR A 548 3.59 -32.78 23.48
C THR A 548 4.88 -33.41 24.02
N GLU A 549 5.13 -34.68 23.67
CA GLU A 549 6.39 -35.34 24.03
C GLU A 549 7.59 -34.68 23.35
N ALA A 550 8.76 -34.73 23.98
CA ALA A 550 9.99 -34.20 23.39
C ALA A 550 10.32 -34.92 22.07
N LYS A 551 10.79 -34.16 21.06
CA LYS A 551 11.11 -34.69 19.71
C LYS A 551 9.96 -35.47 19.06
N SER A 552 8.71 -35.10 19.34
CA SER A 552 7.51 -35.71 18.73
C SER A 552 7.12 -35.04 17.41
N ILE A 553 7.50 -33.77 17.21
CA ILE A 553 7.05 -32.97 16.07
C ILE A 553 8.10 -33.02 14.97
N TRP A 554 7.84 -33.78 13.92
CA TRP A 554 8.78 -33.91 12.82
C TRP A 554 8.78 -32.66 11.93
N ALA A 555 9.88 -31.90 11.96
CA ALA A 555 10.09 -30.72 11.11
C ALA A 555 10.83 -31.06 9.79
N GLY A 556 11.23 -32.32 9.60
CA GLY A 556 12.00 -32.77 8.44
C GLY A 556 13.45 -32.29 8.43
N ARG A 557 13.97 -32.03 7.23
CA ARG A 557 15.30 -31.45 6.99
C ARG A 557 15.16 -29.95 6.83
N VAL A 558 15.61 -29.17 7.81
CA VAL A 558 15.47 -27.71 7.85
C VAL A 558 16.86 -27.05 7.77
N LYS A 559 17.03 -26.11 6.83
CA LYS A 559 18.28 -25.34 6.70
C LYS A 559 18.30 -24.13 7.64
N ARG A 560 17.24 -23.33 7.68
CA ARG A 560 17.12 -22.19 8.60
C ARG A 560 15.96 -22.41 9.56
N LEU A 561 16.22 -22.29 10.86
CA LEU A 561 15.20 -22.36 11.90
C LEU A 561 15.17 -21.02 12.65
N LYS A 562 14.02 -20.37 12.64
CA LYS A 562 13.78 -19.10 13.32
C LYS A 562 12.60 -19.28 14.28
N LEU A 563 12.86 -19.06 15.56
CA LEU A 563 11.85 -19.14 16.63
C LEU A 563 11.85 -17.83 17.40
N GLU A 564 10.73 -17.12 17.38
CA GLU A 564 10.58 -15.81 18.00
C GLU A 564 9.58 -15.86 19.17
N TYR A 565 9.90 -15.11 20.21
CA TYR A 565 9.10 -14.94 21.42
C TYR A 565 8.79 -16.28 22.11
N CYS A 566 7.51 -16.62 22.31
CA CYS A 566 7.11 -17.87 22.97
C CYS A 566 7.50 -19.10 22.15
N ALA A 567 7.63 -18.97 20.82
CA ALA A 567 7.93 -20.10 19.94
C ALA A 567 9.30 -20.73 20.22
N ILE A 568 10.18 -20.11 21.01
CA ILE A 568 11.39 -20.81 21.47
C ILE A 568 11.03 -22.04 22.32
N GLY A 569 9.96 -21.97 23.12
CA GLY A 569 9.53 -23.05 24.01
C GLY A 569 9.24 -24.37 23.29
N ILE A 570 8.95 -24.35 21.99
CA ILE A 570 8.71 -25.56 21.19
C ILE A 570 10.00 -26.19 20.66
N LEU A 571 11.17 -25.54 20.77
CA LEU A 571 12.46 -26.07 20.29
C LEU A 571 12.75 -27.50 20.79
N PRO A 572 12.53 -27.87 22.07
CA PRO A 572 12.72 -29.25 22.56
C PRO A 572 11.74 -30.27 21.98
N LYS A 573 10.60 -29.81 21.44
CA LYS A 573 9.53 -30.64 20.87
C LYS A 573 9.81 -30.98 19.40
N LEU A 574 10.59 -30.15 18.71
CA LEU A 574 10.96 -30.35 17.33
C LEU A 574 11.96 -31.51 17.18
N LYS A 575 11.64 -32.42 16.26
CA LYS A 575 12.51 -33.49 15.78
C LYS A 575 13.12 -33.06 14.44
N ILE A 576 14.31 -32.48 14.52
CA ILE A 576 15.14 -32.17 13.35
C ILE A 576 15.91 -33.43 12.95
N HIS A 577 15.90 -33.77 11.65
CA HIS A 577 16.58 -34.96 11.16
C HIS A 577 18.09 -34.91 11.49
N GLY A 578 18.68 -35.99 12.00
CA GLY A 578 20.05 -36.00 12.53
C GLY A 578 21.17 -35.69 11.51
N GLU A 579 20.91 -35.92 10.22
CA GLU A 579 21.79 -35.52 9.10
C GLU A 579 21.57 -34.07 8.65
N SER A 580 20.66 -33.32 9.26
CA SER A 580 20.41 -31.93 8.87
C SER A 580 21.60 -31.07 9.26
N MET A 581 22.11 -30.31 8.29
CA MET A 581 23.02 -29.20 8.53
C MET A 581 22.17 -27.94 8.68
N VAL A 582 21.98 -27.46 9.91
CA VAL A 582 21.28 -26.20 10.15
C VAL A 582 22.25 -25.08 9.76
N GLU A 583 21.94 -24.38 8.68
CA GLU A 583 22.74 -23.26 8.22
C GLU A 583 22.60 -22.07 9.18
N ASP A 584 21.37 -21.72 9.57
CA ASP A 584 21.12 -20.60 10.49
C ASP A 584 20.09 -21.02 11.56
N LEU A 585 20.45 -20.87 12.84
CA LEU A 585 19.53 -20.95 13.98
C LEU A 585 19.39 -19.56 14.61
N VAL A 586 18.19 -18.99 14.56
CA VAL A 586 17.87 -17.67 15.13
C VAL A 586 16.82 -17.83 16.20
N LEU A 587 17.16 -17.46 17.43
CA LEU A 587 16.27 -17.56 18.59
C LEU A 587 16.22 -16.21 19.29
N ASP A 588 15.01 -15.71 19.50
CA ASP A 588 14.78 -14.42 20.13
C ASP A 588 13.65 -14.51 21.19
N ALA A 589 13.95 -14.24 22.46
CA ALA A 589 12.96 -14.26 23.54
C ALA A 589 12.88 -12.93 24.29
N TYR A 590 11.75 -12.26 24.17
CA TYR A 590 11.51 -11.00 24.87
C TYR A 590 11.35 -11.13 26.40
N SER A 591 10.77 -12.24 26.87
CA SER A 591 10.48 -12.49 28.28
C SER A 591 11.15 -13.79 28.78
N PRO A 592 11.65 -13.84 30.03
CA PRO A 592 12.26 -15.05 30.59
C PRO A 592 11.25 -16.21 30.72
N GLU A 593 9.95 -15.92 30.85
CA GLU A 593 8.88 -16.92 30.89
C GLU A 593 8.86 -17.77 29.60
N HIS A 594 9.23 -17.20 28.45
CA HIS A 594 9.23 -17.90 27.16
C HIS A 594 10.25 -19.06 27.12
N ILE A 595 11.27 -19.02 27.97
CA ILE A 595 12.35 -20.01 28.01
C ILE A 595 12.40 -20.79 29.33
N ALA A 596 11.49 -20.53 30.27
CA ALA A 596 11.53 -21.08 31.62
C ALA A 596 11.57 -22.62 31.65
N GLU A 597 10.81 -23.29 30.77
CA GLU A 597 10.84 -24.76 30.66
C GLU A 597 12.16 -25.29 30.09
N ILE A 598 12.76 -24.58 29.14
CA ILE A 598 14.07 -24.94 28.57
C ILE A 598 15.18 -24.83 29.63
N LEU A 599 15.12 -23.80 30.47
CA LEU A 599 16.14 -23.59 31.51
C LEU A 599 16.16 -24.70 32.56
N LYS A 600 15.03 -25.38 32.79
CA LYS A 600 14.93 -26.55 33.68
C LYS A 600 15.56 -27.81 33.11
N MET A 601 15.80 -27.87 31.80
CA MET A 601 16.38 -29.04 31.15
C MET A 601 17.87 -29.22 31.50
N GLU A 602 18.40 -30.42 31.32
CA GLU A 602 19.83 -30.68 31.47
C GLU A 602 20.65 -29.95 30.40
N SER A 603 21.91 -29.61 30.71
CA SER A 603 22.83 -29.00 29.75
C SER A 603 23.04 -29.91 28.53
N ASN A 604 23.16 -29.32 27.34
CA ASN A 604 23.30 -30.03 26.06
C ASN A 604 22.13 -31.00 25.70
N SER A 605 20.97 -30.89 26.35
CA SER A 605 19.82 -31.77 26.10
C SER A 605 19.08 -31.47 24.79
N ILE A 606 19.16 -30.23 24.29
CA ILE A 606 18.53 -29.79 23.05
C ILE A 606 19.50 -29.97 21.89
N TRP A 607 19.38 -31.11 21.20
CA TRP A 607 20.25 -31.42 20.06
C TRP A 607 19.78 -30.74 18.78
N VAL A 608 20.60 -29.83 18.25
CA VAL A 608 20.33 -29.08 17.00
C VAL A 608 21.25 -29.49 15.83
N GLY A 609 22.10 -30.51 16.02
CA GLY A 609 22.97 -31.05 14.97
C GLY A 609 24.23 -30.21 14.71
N LYS A 610 24.72 -30.23 13.46
CA LYS A 610 25.82 -29.36 13.00
C LYS A 610 25.24 -28.04 12.53
N MET A 611 25.88 -26.93 12.90
CA MET A 611 25.36 -25.59 12.68
C MET A 611 26.40 -24.63 12.13
N LYS A 612 26.07 -23.88 11.07
CA LYS A 612 26.95 -22.82 10.55
C LYS A 612 26.82 -21.52 11.35
N LYS A 613 25.60 -21.03 11.61
CA LYS A 613 25.39 -19.78 12.37
C LYS A 613 24.39 -19.94 13.50
N LEU A 614 24.74 -19.39 14.67
CA LEU A 614 23.88 -19.29 15.84
C LEU A 614 23.68 -17.81 16.20
N LYS A 615 22.43 -17.36 16.25
CA LYS A 615 22.06 -16.03 16.73
C LYS A 615 21.07 -16.17 17.88
N LEU A 616 21.46 -15.69 19.06
CA LEU A 616 20.61 -15.63 20.25
C LEU A 616 20.42 -14.17 20.65
N GLU A 617 19.16 -13.74 20.75
CA GLU A 617 18.79 -12.37 21.11
C GLU A 617 17.96 -12.34 22.40
N ARG A 618 18.18 -11.31 23.22
CA ARG A 618 17.45 -11.06 24.47
C ARG A 618 17.58 -12.27 25.41
N ASN A 619 16.49 -12.73 26.04
CA ASN A 619 16.56 -13.88 26.98
C ASN A 619 17.02 -15.18 26.31
N ALA A 620 16.91 -15.32 24.99
CA ALA A 620 17.31 -16.55 24.30
C ALA A 620 18.79 -16.88 24.53
N VAL A 621 19.61 -15.89 24.90
CA VAL A 621 21.00 -16.08 25.27
C VAL A 621 21.18 -17.06 26.45
N GLU A 622 20.25 -17.09 27.41
CA GLU A 622 20.32 -17.99 28.57
C GLU A 622 20.19 -19.47 28.21
N ILE A 623 19.65 -19.79 27.02
CA ILE A 623 19.47 -21.18 26.59
C ILE A 623 20.74 -21.78 25.99
N LEU A 624 21.78 -20.97 25.72
CA LEU A 624 23.03 -21.42 25.11
C LEU A 624 23.62 -22.69 25.78
N PRO A 625 23.67 -22.82 27.12
CA PRO A 625 24.19 -24.03 27.79
C PRO A 625 23.30 -25.27 27.59
N LYS A 626 22.04 -25.09 27.17
CA LYS A 626 21.08 -26.17 26.93
C LYS A 626 21.20 -26.73 25.50
N LEU A 627 21.78 -25.96 24.58
CA LEU A 627 22.01 -26.38 23.20
C LEU A 627 23.18 -27.36 23.12
N GLY A 628 22.91 -28.57 22.62
CA GLY A 628 23.93 -29.56 22.31
C GLY A 628 24.61 -29.24 20.99
N ILE A 629 25.80 -28.62 21.04
CA ILE A 629 26.64 -28.35 19.87
C ILE A 629 27.61 -29.53 19.65
N HIS A 630 27.59 -30.11 18.45
CA HIS A 630 28.49 -31.22 18.10
C HIS A 630 29.97 -30.84 18.31
N GLY A 631 30.77 -31.72 18.91
CA GLY A 631 32.18 -31.43 19.24
C GLY A 631 33.06 -31.08 18.02
N GLU A 632 32.76 -31.66 16.86
CA GLU A 632 33.42 -31.36 15.58
C GLU A 632 32.80 -30.15 14.83
N ASN A 633 31.85 -29.43 15.42
CA ASN A 633 31.22 -28.30 14.74
C ASN A 633 32.22 -27.15 14.60
N VAL A 634 32.36 -26.66 13.36
CA VAL A 634 33.09 -25.43 13.06
C VAL A 634 32.05 -24.38 12.66
N MET A 635 31.66 -23.56 13.63
CA MET A 635 30.65 -22.52 13.46
C MET A 635 31.25 -21.35 12.69
N GLU A 636 30.58 -20.92 11.62
CA GLU A 636 30.94 -19.72 10.87
C GLU A 636 30.71 -18.46 11.70
N GLU A 637 29.64 -18.43 12.50
CA GLU A 637 29.23 -17.23 13.24
C GLU A 637 28.41 -17.55 14.50
N LEU A 638 28.84 -16.99 15.64
CA LEU A 638 28.11 -16.98 16.91
C LEU A 638 27.81 -15.52 17.28
N VAL A 639 26.53 -15.17 17.35
CA VAL A 639 26.06 -13.83 17.73
C VAL A 639 25.21 -13.96 18.99
N LEU A 640 25.63 -13.27 20.06
CA LEU A 640 24.85 -13.12 21.28
C LEU A 640 24.57 -11.63 21.50
N ASP A 641 23.31 -11.29 21.68
CA ASP A 641 22.85 -9.91 21.91
C ASP A 641 21.92 -9.86 23.13
N ALA A 642 22.30 -9.10 24.15
CA ALA A 642 21.52 -8.94 25.38
C ALA A 642 21.57 -7.49 25.87
N ASP A 643 20.54 -6.72 25.57
CA ASP A 643 20.46 -5.29 25.87
C ASP A 643 20.20 -4.95 27.35
N LYS A 644 19.88 -5.99 28.14
CA LYS A 644 19.66 -5.90 29.58
C LYS A 644 20.41 -6.99 30.34
N ALA A 645 20.88 -6.65 31.54
CA ALA A 645 21.55 -7.58 32.44
C ALA A 645 20.64 -8.75 32.88
N GLU A 646 19.31 -8.54 32.93
CA GLU A 646 18.34 -9.58 33.30
C GLU A 646 18.35 -10.77 32.33
N TYR A 647 18.76 -10.58 31.08
CA TYR A 647 18.76 -11.59 30.01
C TYR A 647 19.93 -12.57 30.07
N ILE A 648 20.83 -12.44 31.06
CA ILE A 648 22.02 -13.29 31.19
C ILE A 648 22.23 -13.81 32.62
N THR A 649 21.26 -13.63 33.49
CA THR A 649 21.42 -13.89 34.93
C THR A 649 21.68 -15.36 35.24
N GLU A 650 20.98 -16.27 34.58
CA GLU A 650 21.14 -17.71 34.82
C GLU A 650 22.44 -18.25 34.21
N ILE A 651 22.81 -17.80 33.01
CA ILE A 651 24.05 -18.24 32.36
C ILE A 651 25.29 -17.77 33.13
N LEU A 652 25.25 -16.60 33.79
CA LEU A 652 26.36 -16.12 34.60
C LEU A 652 26.60 -16.93 35.88
N LYS A 653 25.60 -17.66 36.38
CA LYS A 653 25.76 -18.58 37.51
C LYS A 653 26.52 -19.85 37.16
N THR A 654 26.70 -20.15 35.87
CA THR A 654 27.49 -21.30 35.42
C THR A 654 28.97 -21.14 35.76
N GLU A 655 29.69 -22.26 35.87
CA GLU A 655 31.14 -22.26 36.09
C GLU A 655 31.85 -21.57 34.91
N THR A 656 33.00 -20.96 35.18
CA THR A 656 33.83 -20.34 34.13
C THR A 656 34.27 -21.40 33.12
N ASN A 657 34.30 -21.04 31.83
CA ASN A 657 34.63 -21.96 30.73
C ASN A 657 33.79 -23.27 30.73
N SER A 658 32.52 -23.23 31.15
CA SER A 658 31.64 -24.41 31.16
C SER A 658 30.74 -24.52 29.92
N VAL A 659 30.48 -23.41 29.22
CA VAL A 659 29.57 -23.36 28.07
C VAL A 659 30.34 -23.62 26.79
N TRP A 660 30.20 -24.82 26.22
CA TRP A 660 30.93 -25.23 25.03
C TRP A 660 30.47 -24.47 23.77
N ALA A 661 31.35 -23.64 23.19
CA ALA A 661 31.09 -22.94 21.93
C ALA A 661 31.73 -23.64 20.70
N GLY A 662 32.64 -24.59 20.92
CA GLY A 662 33.33 -25.29 19.84
C GLY A 662 34.40 -24.45 19.14
N LYS A 663 34.61 -24.73 17.84
CA LYS A 663 35.44 -23.91 16.95
C LYS A 663 34.54 -22.85 16.31
N VAL A 664 34.86 -21.57 16.47
CA VAL A 664 34.06 -20.42 16.01
C VAL A 664 34.93 -19.47 15.19
N LYS A 665 34.52 -19.23 13.94
CA LYS A 665 35.21 -18.30 13.03
C LYS A 665 34.89 -16.84 13.34
N ARG A 666 33.62 -16.50 13.59
CA ARG A 666 33.22 -15.13 13.98
C ARG A 666 32.44 -15.16 15.28
N LEU A 667 32.94 -14.48 16.30
CA LEU A 667 32.24 -14.29 17.57
C LEU A 667 31.84 -12.83 17.71
N LYS A 668 30.54 -12.55 17.85
CA LYS A 668 30.01 -11.21 18.12
C LYS A 668 29.21 -11.23 19.42
N LEU A 669 29.65 -10.44 20.39
CA LEU A 669 28.95 -10.22 21.65
C LEU A 669 28.58 -8.74 21.76
N THR A 670 27.31 -8.45 22.02
CA THR A 670 26.78 -7.09 22.08
C THR A 670 26.09 -6.85 23.43
N GLU A 671 26.33 -5.68 24.00
CA GLU A 671 25.80 -5.24 25.29
C GLU A 671 26.14 -6.23 26.42
N ASN A 672 25.18 -6.61 27.26
CA ASN A 672 25.43 -7.47 28.42
C ASN A 672 25.95 -8.85 28.01
N ALA A 673 25.73 -9.29 26.78
CA ALA A 673 26.28 -10.56 26.29
C ALA A 673 27.82 -10.61 26.32
N VAL A 674 28.51 -9.47 26.40
CA VAL A 674 29.97 -9.43 26.61
C VAL A 674 30.37 -10.12 27.92
N ASN A 675 29.57 -10.01 28.98
CA ASN A 675 29.82 -10.69 30.27
C ASN A 675 29.87 -12.22 30.16
N ILE A 676 29.19 -12.81 29.16
CA ILE A 676 29.15 -14.26 28.92
C ILE A 676 30.49 -14.78 28.40
N LEU A 677 31.37 -13.92 27.91
CA LEU A 677 32.69 -14.33 27.41
C LEU A 677 33.48 -15.15 28.46
N THR A 678 33.32 -14.85 29.74
CA THR A 678 33.93 -15.60 30.88
C THR A 678 33.45 -17.05 31.00
N LYS A 679 32.26 -17.34 30.46
CA LYS A 679 31.58 -18.64 30.54
C LYS A 679 31.82 -19.50 29.30
N LEU A 680 32.15 -18.86 28.16
CA LEU A 680 32.38 -19.56 26.90
C LEU A 680 33.68 -20.35 26.90
N ARG A 681 33.58 -21.65 26.63
CA ARG A 681 34.70 -22.53 26.34
C ARG A 681 34.88 -22.63 24.83
N ILE A 682 35.87 -21.90 24.32
CA ILE A 682 36.32 -21.97 22.93
C ILE A 682 37.37 -23.08 22.81
N HIS A 683 37.31 -23.86 21.73
CA HIS A 683 38.28 -24.94 21.48
C HIS A 683 39.73 -24.40 21.45
N GLU A 684 40.69 -25.16 21.99
CA GLU A 684 42.10 -24.73 22.10
C GLU A 684 42.75 -24.41 20.74
N GLU A 685 42.51 -25.28 19.76
CA GLU A 685 42.90 -25.08 18.35
C GLU A 685 42.02 -24.10 17.55
N ASN A 686 41.21 -23.25 18.19
CA ASN A 686 40.35 -22.34 17.45
C ASN A 686 41.19 -21.25 16.75
N VAL A 687 40.91 -21.10 15.45
CA VAL A 687 41.44 -20.01 14.62
C VAL A 687 40.25 -19.14 14.22
N MET A 688 40.05 -18.06 14.98
CA MET A 688 38.95 -17.12 14.78
C MET A 688 39.33 -16.09 13.72
N GLU A 689 38.48 -15.90 12.72
CA GLU A 689 38.63 -14.86 11.71
C GLU A 689 38.35 -13.48 12.31
N LYS A 690 37.31 -13.36 13.16
CA LYS A 690 36.90 -12.08 13.76
C LYS A 690 36.27 -12.24 15.15
N LEU A 691 36.73 -11.42 16.10
CA LEU A 691 36.11 -11.19 17.40
C LEU A 691 35.53 -9.77 17.43
N GLU A 692 34.25 -9.61 17.73
CA GLU A 692 33.58 -8.32 17.88
C GLU A 692 32.88 -8.20 19.23
N LEU A 693 33.30 -7.21 20.03
CA LEU A 693 32.81 -6.97 21.38
C LEU A 693 32.32 -5.52 21.46
N CYS A 694 31.02 -5.33 21.71
CA CYS A 694 30.41 -4.00 21.79
C CYS A 694 29.70 -3.85 23.13
N ALA A 695 30.08 -2.87 23.94
CA ALA A 695 29.41 -2.56 25.20
C ALA A 695 29.16 -1.06 25.31
N TYR A 696 27.94 -0.67 25.66
CA TYR A 696 27.51 0.73 25.72
C TYR A 696 27.34 1.24 27.16
N LYS A 697 27.30 0.34 28.15
CA LYS A 697 27.26 0.64 29.59
C LYS A 697 28.42 -0.05 30.29
N SER A 698 28.83 0.47 31.45
CA SER A 698 29.87 -0.18 32.28
C SER A 698 29.42 -1.53 32.85
N GLU A 699 28.11 -1.68 33.08
CA GLU A 699 27.50 -2.94 33.59
C GLU A 699 27.67 -4.10 32.60
N ASP A 700 27.69 -3.80 31.30
CA ASP A 700 27.83 -4.78 30.21
C ASP A 700 29.13 -5.60 30.28
N ILE A 701 30.13 -5.12 31.04
CA ILE A 701 31.46 -5.75 31.20
C ILE A 701 31.83 -6.07 32.65
N ALA A 702 30.92 -5.82 33.61
CA ALA A 702 31.22 -5.88 35.03
C ALA A 702 31.72 -7.27 35.51
N GLU A 703 31.23 -8.37 34.91
CA GLU A 703 31.72 -9.71 35.26
C GLU A 703 33.10 -9.98 34.67
N VAL A 704 33.36 -9.54 33.42
CA VAL A 704 34.67 -9.71 32.78
C VAL A 704 35.77 -8.98 33.53
N LEU A 705 35.48 -7.80 34.09
CA LEU A 705 36.49 -7.02 34.81
C LEU A 705 36.95 -7.67 36.13
N LYS A 706 36.15 -8.57 36.71
CA LYS A 706 36.52 -9.33 37.93
C LYS A 706 37.58 -10.39 37.67
N GLU A 707 37.73 -10.81 36.42
CA GLU A 707 38.70 -11.82 36.04
C GLU A 707 40.14 -11.29 36.11
N GLU A 708 41.11 -12.20 36.29
CA GLU A 708 42.52 -11.85 36.25
C GLU A 708 42.94 -11.44 34.83
N ASN A 709 43.99 -10.61 34.71
CA ASN A 709 44.52 -10.25 33.39
C ASN A 709 45.03 -11.49 32.65
N ASN A 710 44.78 -11.57 31.34
CA ASN A 710 45.09 -12.74 30.51
C ASN A 710 44.46 -14.07 30.98
N SER A 711 43.27 -14.05 31.59
CA SER A 711 42.57 -15.27 32.01
C SER A 711 41.60 -15.81 30.96
N ILE A 712 41.01 -14.93 30.12
CA ILE A 712 39.93 -15.29 29.20
C ILE A 712 40.50 -15.74 27.85
N TRP A 713 40.48 -17.04 27.58
CA TRP A 713 41.03 -17.59 26.35
C TRP A 713 40.17 -17.31 25.11
N VAL A 714 40.74 -16.66 24.09
CA VAL A 714 40.08 -16.41 22.80
C VAL A 714 40.73 -17.12 21.60
N GLY A 715 41.84 -17.84 21.83
CA GLY A 715 42.55 -18.58 20.78
C GLY A 715 43.43 -17.72 19.88
N ARG A 716 43.62 -18.15 18.63
CA ARG A 716 44.24 -17.34 17.57
C ARG A 716 43.14 -16.51 16.91
N VAL A 717 43.36 -15.20 16.75
CA VAL A 717 42.35 -14.27 16.23
C VAL A 717 42.95 -13.38 15.15
N GLY A 718 42.33 -13.39 13.97
CA GLY A 718 42.71 -12.58 12.81
C GLY A 718 42.36 -11.10 13.01
N LYS A 719 41.08 -10.79 13.33
CA LYS A 719 40.62 -9.42 13.55
C LYS A 719 39.93 -9.28 14.89
N VAL A 720 40.27 -8.24 15.64
CA VAL A 720 39.63 -7.91 16.92
C VAL A 720 39.01 -6.52 16.80
N LYS A 721 37.70 -6.41 16.97
CA LYS A 721 36.94 -5.17 16.98
C LYS A 721 36.31 -4.98 18.35
N ILE A 722 36.67 -3.92 19.06
CA ILE A 722 36.16 -3.63 20.39
C ILE A 722 35.63 -2.19 20.44
N VAL A 723 34.39 -2.03 20.89
CA VAL A 723 33.67 -0.75 20.84
C VAL A 723 33.07 -0.39 22.19
N GLY A 724 33.21 0.87 22.58
CA GLY A 724 32.62 1.42 23.81
C GLY A 724 33.34 0.96 25.07
N TYR A 725 32.59 0.66 26.13
CA TYR A 725 33.13 0.16 27.40
C TYR A 725 33.94 -1.13 27.24
N ALA A 726 33.65 -1.94 26.21
CA ALA A 726 34.37 -3.17 25.94
C ALA A 726 35.88 -2.92 25.73
N VAL A 727 36.34 -1.71 25.44
CA VAL A 727 37.78 -1.42 25.39
C VAL A 727 38.47 -1.77 26.72
N GLY A 728 37.79 -1.59 27.85
CA GLY A 728 38.30 -1.95 29.18
C GLY A 728 38.53 -3.44 29.41
N ILE A 729 37.95 -4.34 28.60
CA ILE A 729 38.14 -5.79 28.76
C ILE A 729 39.40 -6.32 28.08
N LEU A 730 40.08 -5.49 27.27
CA LEU A 730 41.27 -5.91 26.51
C LEU A 730 42.37 -6.53 27.39
N PRO A 731 42.72 -6.01 28.60
CA PRO A 731 43.70 -6.64 29.49
C PRO A 731 43.30 -8.04 30.00
N LYS A 732 42.01 -8.39 29.93
CA LYS A 732 41.47 -9.66 30.41
C LYS A 732 41.59 -10.77 29.36
N LEU A 733 41.70 -10.41 28.08
CA LEU A 733 41.76 -11.36 26.97
C LEU A 733 43.14 -12.02 26.86
N ARG A 734 43.16 -13.35 26.79
CA ARG A 734 44.34 -14.18 26.50
C ARG A 734 44.32 -14.62 25.04
N ILE A 735 45.13 -13.96 24.23
CA ILE A 735 45.39 -14.33 22.83
C ILE A 735 46.55 -15.34 22.78
N HIS A 736 46.51 -16.27 21.83
CA HIS A 736 47.58 -17.25 21.66
C HIS A 736 48.95 -16.58 21.37
N GLY A 737 50.03 -17.02 22.02
CA GLY A 737 51.39 -16.45 21.91
C GLY A 737 51.90 -16.30 20.47
N GLU A 738 51.66 -17.31 19.63
CA GLU A 738 52.05 -17.31 18.21
C GLU A 738 51.12 -16.53 17.28
N ASN A 739 50.06 -15.89 17.79
CA ASN A 739 49.08 -15.19 16.96
C ASN A 739 49.73 -14.08 16.11
N VAL A 740 49.26 -13.96 14.87
CA VAL A 740 49.58 -12.84 13.97
C VAL A 740 48.25 -12.19 13.60
N MET A 741 47.91 -11.11 14.29
CA MET A 741 46.65 -10.41 14.11
C MET A 741 46.72 -9.52 12.85
N GLU A 742 45.71 -9.60 12.00
CA GLU A 742 45.57 -8.73 10.83
C GLU A 742 45.17 -7.31 11.23
N GLU A 743 44.22 -7.17 12.15
CA GLU A 743 43.67 -5.87 12.53
C GLU A 743 43.17 -5.87 13.98
N LEU A 744 43.62 -4.88 14.76
CA LEU A 744 43.03 -4.48 16.03
C LEU A 744 42.30 -3.15 15.83
N TYR A 745 40.97 -3.15 15.90
CA TYR A 745 40.14 -1.95 15.86
C TYR A 745 39.57 -1.67 17.26
N LEU A 746 39.89 -0.51 17.81
CA LEU A 746 39.35 -0.03 19.10
C LEU A 746 38.63 1.29 18.88
N HIS A 747 37.40 1.40 19.37
CA HIS A 747 36.63 2.64 19.31
C HIS A 747 36.09 3.01 20.69
N ALA A 748 36.63 4.09 21.27
CA ALA A 748 36.16 4.66 22.52
C ALA A 748 35.57 6.07 22.31
N TYR A 749 34.24 6.19 22.36
CA TYR A 749 33.54 7.48 22.18
C TYR A 749 33.83 8.51 23.30
N PHE A 750 34.05 8.06 24.53
CA PHE A 750 34.15 8.91 25.71
C PHE A 750 35.24 8.44 26.68
N HIS A 751 35.72 9.33 27.54
CA HIS A 751 36.84 9.05 28.46
C HIS A 751 36.53 7.91 29.44
N TRP A 752 35.28 7.79 29.87
CA TRP A 752 34.87 6.74 30.80
C TRP A 752 34.87 5.34 30.17
N HIS A 753 34.88 5.21 28.84
CA HIS A 753 35.00 3.91 28.17
C HIS A 753 36.38 3.26 28.35
N ILE A 754 37.39 4.05 28.73
CA ILE A 754 38.78 3.60 28.81
C ILE A 754 39.35 3.69 30.23
N TYR A 755 38.52 3.97 31.23
CA TYR A 755 38.96 4.13 32.61
C TYR A 755 39.80 2.92 33.09
N GLU A 756 39.29 1.71 32.87
CA GLU A 756 39.96 0.46 33.26
C GLU A 756 41.31 0.25 32.57
N ILE A 757 41.40 0.52 31.25
CA ILE A 757 42.65 0.34 30.51
C ILE A 757 43.68 1.42 30.86
N LEU A 758 43.25 2.59 31.35
CA LEU A 758 44.18 3.64 31.79
C LEU A 758 44.88 3.31 33.11
N GLU A 759 44.27 2.48 33.96
CA GLU A 759 44.87 2.00 35.23
C GLU A 759 46.04 1.03 34.99
N GLU A 760 46.09 0.41 33.81
CA GLU A 760 47.19 -0.45 33.40
C GLU A 760 48.51 0.33 33.27
N LYS A 761 49.63 -0.35 33.46
CA LYS A 761 50.94 0.24 33.23
C LYS A 761 51.17 0.41 31.74
N ASP A 762 52.01 1.36 31.37
CA ASP A 762 52.38 1.52 29.97
C ASP A 762 53.05 0.22 29.47
N LYS A 763 52.60 -0.25 28.30
CA LYS A 763 53.00 -1.54 27.71
C LYS A 763 52.76 -2.76 28.61
N SER A 764 51.72 -2.80 29.45
CA SER A 764 51.34 -4.02 30.18
C SER A 764 50.27 -4.85 29.48
N VAL A 765 49.54 -4.29 28.52
CA VAL A 765 48.45 -4.99 27.82
C VAL A 765 49.00 -5.68 26.58
N TRP A 766 49.33 -6.97 26.71
CA TRP A 766 49.95 -7.73 25.62
C TRP A 766 48.95 -8.08 24.52
N ILE A 767 49.24 -7.61 23.30
CA ILE A 767 48.46 -7.91 22.07
C ILE A 767 49.20 -8.91 21.18
N GLY A 768 50.52 -8.97 21.29
CA GLY A 768 51.38 -9.79 20.45
C GLY A 768 51.70 -9.12 19.11
N ARG A 769 51.76 -9.92 18.03
CA ARG A 769 52.12 -9.41 16.70
C ARG A 769 50.87 -8.98 15.93
N VAL A 770 50.88 -7.76 15.40
CA VAL A 770 49.72 -7.16 14.71
C VAL A 770 50.15 -6.41 13.45
N ARG A 771 49.37 -6.52 12.36
CA ARG A 771 49.67 -5.86 11.08
C ARG A 771 49.10 -4.45 10.99
N LYS A 772 47.95 -4.21 11.61
CA LYS A 772 47.25 -2.92 11.58
C LYS A 772 46.56 -2.68 12.91
N ILE A 773 46.76 -1.49 13.47
CA ILE A 773 45.99 -1.00 14.60
C ILE A 773 45.19 0.22 14.13
N SER A 774 43.88 0.20 14.35
CA SER A 774 42.97 1.31 14.08
C SER A 774 42.32 1.75 15.38
N LEU A 775 42.70 2.93 15.85
CA LEU A 775 42.16 3.54 17.07
C LEU A 775 41.32 4.74 16.67
N GLU A 776 40.03 4.70 16.98
CA GLU A 776 39.10 5.78 16.74
C GLU A 776 38.56 6.34 18.06
N GLY A 777 38.56 7.66 18.20
CA GLY A 777 38.13 8.38 19.40
C GLY A 777 39.18 9.36 19.92
N TYR A 778 38.77 10.19 20.89
CA TYR A 778 39.62 11.25 21.45
C TYR A 778 40.83 10.74 22.23
N TYR A 779 40.81 9.47 22.66
CA TYR A 779 41.80 8.90 23.57
C TYR A 779 42.65 7.78 22.93
N ALA A 780 42.77 7.81 21.60
CA ALA A 780 43.49 6.80 20.85
C ALA A 780 44.95 6.65 21.30
N GLU A 781 45.68 7.75 21.52
CA GLU A 781 47.09 7.70 21.91
C GLU A 781 47.28 7.19 23.34
N GLU A 782 46.40 7.56 24.27
CA GLU A 782 46.45 7.06 25.64
C GLU A 782 46.24 5.55 25.70
N ILE A 783 45.28 5.01 24.95
CA ILE A 783 45.09 3.56 24.81
C ILE A 783 46.35 2.93 24.21
N LYS A 784 46.88 3.51 23.12
CA LYS A 784 48.05 2.98 22.40
C LYS A 784 49.27 2.83 23.31
N ASN A 785 49.49 3.75 24.23
CA ASN A 785 50.61 3.71 25.19
C ASN A 785 50.52 2.52 26.17
N LYS A 786 49.32 1.98 26.41
CA LYS A 786 49.09 0.83 27.29
C LYS A 786 49.35 -0.51 26.59
N LEU A 787 49.27 -0.54 25.26
CA LEU A 787 49.40 -1.76 24.47
C LEU A 787 50.88 -2.16 24.29
N ASP A 788 51.18 -3.44 24.53
CA ASP A 788 52.44 -4.09 24.14
C ASP A 788 52.21 -4.93 22.89
N PHE A 789 52.72 -4.44 21.75
CA PHE A 789 52.56 -5.08 20.46
C PHE A 789 53.81 -4.94 19.60
N THR A 790 53.98 -5.88 18.67
CA THR A 790 54.97 -5.80 17.60
C THR A 790 54.25 -5.58 16.27
N GLU A 791 54.49 -4.42 15.65
CA GLU A 791 53.93 -4.10 14.34
C GLU A 791 54.72 -4.81 13.24
N ILE A 792 54.05 -5.68 12.47
CA ILE A 792 54.68 -6.40 11.35
C ILE A 792 54.71 -5.47 10.13
N THR A 793 55.91 -5.06 9.72
CA THR A 793 56.12 -4.17 8.58
C THR A 793 56.01 -4.89 7.23
N GLN A 794 55.98 -4.14 6.13
CA GLN A 794 55.81 -4.67 4.77
C GLN A 794 56.89 -5.69 4.34
N ASP A 795 58.09 -5.63 4.93
CA ASP A 795 59.23 -6.47 4.54
C ASP A 795 59.21 -7.88 5.17
N GLU A 796 58.55 -8.05 6.32
CA GLU A 796 58.32 -9.36 6.94
C GLU A 796 57.21 -10.17 6.23
N ARG A 797 56.53 -9.58 5.23
CA ARG A 797 55.47 -10.24 4.44
C ARG A 797 55.95 -11.42 3.60
N LEU A 798 57.25 -11.47 3.27
CA LEU A 798 57.84 -12.51 2.40
C LEU A 798 58.43 -13.70 3.17
N ALA A 799 58.63 -13.59 4.48
CA ALA A 799 59.28 -14.64 5.30
C ALA A 799 58.30 -15.57 6.04
N VAL A 800 56.99 -15.27 6.02
CA VAL A 800 55.94 -16.01 6.77
C VAL A 800 55.09 -16.90 5.82
N VAL A 801 55.54 -17.10 4.57
CA VAL A 801 54.93 -18.03 3.61
C VAL A 801 55.95 -19.11 3.23
N GLU A 802 56.37 -19.92 4.19
CA GLU A 802 56.93 -21.28 3.98
C GLU A 802 56.44 -22.22 5.10
#